data_AF-A0A0B2WXP7-F1
#
_entry.id   AF-A0A0B2WXP7-F1
#
_cell.length_a   1.000
_cell.length_b   1.000
_cell.length_c   1.000
_cell.angle_alpha   90.00
_cell.angle_beta   90.00
_cell.angle_gamma   90.00
#
_symmetry.space_group_name_H-M   'P 1'
#
loop_
_entity.id
_entity.type
_entity.pdbx_description
1 polymer ?
#
loop_
_entity_poly.entity_id
_entity_poly.type
_entity_poly.pdbx_seq_one_letter_code
_entity_poly.pdbx_strand_id
1 'polypeptide(L)'
;MPGAATAQSNGGCVSLRGSKACPAFGSASVSTNTGMVQMYPFLQFVSDTGSFDHQLSTYVETSYVKDKYQSLFGCGNINFTDPSNMYARYTTTLLCNTLIQKSISPCSLSGDATRPLCADTCADFAQSEAYITADKSLCSNPSPDLSKLIRADFATCSLPEDALTDRCIAGFDNESGNCGYGNSTIGLCSYCAAGGTNSTDTCCYNANAEKRCEGVKLPHITATMTFTPPTATSAPSSTGIPTDSNRSDGGNKLSGGAIAGIVIGSLVALALLALAVFFCLRAMRSRRGSQQGSIFNQPSPARKGPLMAQAKQTAPDGYEVLPGGRVARMAALEGHSGGSLAQRDGNNGAAAFAGGAAHKGSDTQSSSDEYGESPERGGVLRPPPTSRRQGSLSSGSVLGSDGPRSPGGAGYSSPLGMASQQSEQLPFFKDYYSQDDIHPSDKVAVLWAYQPRAADEFSLERGDMIKVVGIWDDGWATGVMLDQRADDWEARRQAQRDSDQAGRRTSMYGTIDDEPALLVVERAPFPTSDEYLGRIPASLAGLKNLGANDIYSWSLARMGSDDEHGPNAEQAGFVADLKINLIYPCTETHVQKYSKQRVRCVTETPEIYKECIRPYMRSRRDQGRLNWVFNIIEGRKEAQDVIYRTKLGEAGDEGFLLLPDLNWDRGTLDALHLLAIVERRDIWSLRDLKRKHIPWLEHIKDKLIMATVETYPSVEPDQLKLYVHYQPTYYHFHIHVVNVALEAGATQATGKAFGLDAIIETLKVMAGDEEAGMDAVSMTYTLGEASELWKDVYEPLKKSGRASQ
;
A
#
# COMPACT_ATOMS: atom_id res chain seq x y z
N MET A 1 -26.08 -65.89 -24.51
CA MET A 1 -25.33 -66.36 -25.70
C MET A 1 -25.69 -65.43 -26.85
N PRO A 2 -24.73 -64.75 -27.50
CA PRO A 2 -23.30 -64.61 -27.14
C PRO A 2 -23.14 -63.77 -25.84
N GLY A 3 -21.95 -63.35 -25.40
CA GLY A 3 -20.58 -63.71 -25.78
C GLY A 3 -19.64 -63.31 -24.65
N ALA A 4 -18.61 -64.09 -24.35
CA ALA A 4 -17.83 -63.92 -23.13
C ALA A 4 -16.93 -62.67 -23.17
N ALA A 5 -17.05 -61.82 -22.14
CA ALA A 5 -16.03 -60.83 -21.83
C ALA A 5 -14.78 -61.55 -21.29
N THR A 6 -13.61 -61.27 -21.85
CA THR A 6 -12.34 -61.87 -21.41
C THR A 6 -11.89 -61.24 -20.10
N ALA A 7 -12.22 -61.89 -18.99
CA ALA A 7 -11.62 -61.59 -17.69
C ALA A 7 -10.12 -61.93 -17.72
N GLN A 8 -9.26 -60.92 -17.89
CA GLN A 8 -7.81 -61.08 -17.71
C GLN A 8 -7.47 -61.01 -16.22
N SER A 9 -7.74 -62.10 -15.51
CA SER A 9 -7.20 -62.33 -14.17
C SER A 9 -5.70 -62.61 -14.25
N ASN A 10 -4.86 -61.59 -14.07
CA ASN A 10 -3.43 -61.77 -13.85
C ASN A 10 -2.84 -60.59 -13.06
N GLY A 11 -2.31 -60.88 -11.86
CA GLY A 11 -1.42 -59.95 -11.14
C GLY A 11 -2.06 -58.77 -10.40
N GLY A 12 -2.97 -59.02 -9.45
CA GLY A 12 -3.15 -58.18 -8.24
C GLY A 12 -3.25 -56.66 -8.42
N CYS A 13 -3.90 -56.19 -9.48
CA CYS A 13 -4.02 -54.77 -9.85
C CYS A 13 -5.39 -54.48 -10.48
N VAL A 14 -6.04 -53.39 -10.06
CA VAL A 14 -7.36 -52.95 -10.52
C VAL A 14 -7.23 -51.59 -11.21
N SER A 15 -7.65 -51.50 -12.48
CA SER A 15 -7.62 -50.23 -13.22
C SER A 15 -8.63 -49.23 -12.68
N LEU A 16 -8.27 -47.94 -12.63
CA LEU A 16 -9.14 -46.85 -12.18
C LEU A 16 -9.99 -46.24 -13.31
N ARG A 17 -10.00 -46.82 -14.51
CA ARG A 17 -10.68 -46.24 -15.68
C ARG A 17 -12.20 -46.13 -15.47
N GLY A 18 -12.67 -44.91 -15.23
CA GLY A 18 -14.07 -44.62 -14.92
C GLY A 18 -14.43 -44.68 -13.42
N SER A 19 -13.43 -44.69 -12.53
CA SER A 19 -13.59 -44.45 -11.09
C SER A 19 -14.26 -43.10 -10.83
N LYS A 20 -15.18 -43.07 -9.86
CA LYS A 20 -15.86 -41.88 -9.35
C LYS A 20 -15.11 -41.21 -8.20
N ALA A 21 -14.29 -41.96 -7.45
CA ALA A 21 -13.49 -41.42 -6.35
C ALA A 21 -12.13 -40.87 -6.85
N CYS A 22 -11.56 -41.45 -7.91
CA CYS A 22 -10.28 -41.06 -8.50
C CYS A 22 -10.39 -40.71 -10.00
N PRO A 23 -11.35 -39.87 -10.46
CA PRO A 23 -11.60 -39.63 -11.88
C PRO A 23 -10.39 -39.05 -12.64
N ALA A 24 -9.57 -38.21 -12.01
CA ALA A 24 -8.37 -37.64 -12.65
C ALA A 24 -7.28 -38.71 -12.92
N PHE A 25 -7.34 -39.84 -12.23
CA PHE A 25 -6.36 -40.92 -12.30
C PHE A 25 -6.83 -42.10 -13.19
N GLY A 26 -7.77 -41.88 -14.10
CA GLY A 26 -8.34 -42.93 -14.97
C GLY A 26 -7.36 -43.67 -15.90
N SER A 27 -6.10 -43.22 -15.98
CA SER A 27 -4.96 -43.89 -16.64
C SER A 27 -4.29 -44.97 -15.77
N ALA A 28 -4.43 -44.90 -14.46
CA ALA A 28 -3.67 -45.70 -13.49
C ALA A 28 -4.36 -47.01 -13.07
N SER A 29 -3.66 -47.82 -12.27
CA SER A 29 -4.18 -49.02 -11.61
C SER A 29 -3.64 -49.14 -10.19
N VAL A 30 -4.47 -49.59 -9.25
CA VAL A 30 -4.11 -49.76 -7.82
C VAL A 30 -3.87 -51.24 -7.52
N SER A 31 -2.79 -51.55 -6.80
CA SER A 31 -2.45 -52.92 -6.43
C SER A 31 -3.19 -53.41 -5.18
N THR A 32 -3.75 -54.61 -5.26
CA THR A 32 -4.38 -55.35 -4.16
C THR A 32 -3.45 -56.42 -3.56
N ASN A 33 -2.14 -56.33 -3.83
CA ASN A 33 -1.13 -57.24 -3.27
C ASN A 33 -1.06 -57.16 -1.74
N THR A 34 -0.61 -58.23 -1.08
CA THR A 34 -0.63 -58.41 0.39
C THR A 34 -0.02 -57.25 1.18
N GLY A 35 1.06 -56.62 0.70
CA GLY A 35 1.68 -55.46 1.35
C GLY A 35 0.83 -54.17 1.28
N MET A 36 0.05 -54.00 0.21
CA MET A 36 -0.93 -52.91 0.11
C MET A 36 -2.13 -53.17 1.01
N VAL A 37 -2.62 -54.42 1.07
CA VAL A 37 -3.72 -54.83 1.96
C VAL A 37 -3.36 -54.68 3.45
N GLN A 38 -2.08 -54.91 3.82
CA GLN A 38 -1.59 -54.66 5.18
C GLN A 38 -1.58 -53.17 5.57
N MET A 39 -1.41 -52.26 4.59
CA MET A 39 -1.42 -50.81 4.81
C MET A 39 -2.82 -50.20 4.68
N TYR A 40 -3.66 -50.76 3.81
CA TYR A 40 -5.01 -50.31 3.51
C TYR A 40 -5.98 -51.51 3.52
N PRO A 41 -6.52 -51.92 4.70
CA PRO A 41 -7.29 -53.16 4.83
C PRO A 41 -8.56 -53.25 3.99
N PHE A 42 -9.10 -52.13 3.48
CA PHE A 42 -10.26 -52.15 2.59
C PHE A 42 -9.97 -52.80 1.23
N LEU A 43 -8.71 -52.80 0.78
CA LEU A 43 -8.30 -53.37 -0.52
C LEU A 43 -8.53 -54.89 -0.62
N GLN A 44 -8.71 -55.61 0.50
CA GLN A 44 -9.07 -57.03 0.49
C GLN A 44 -10.50 -57.29 -0.06
N PHE A 45 -11.35 -56.26 -0.12
CA PHE A 45 -12.73 -56.33 -0.60
C PHE A 45 -12.92 -55.67 -1.98
N VAL A 46 -11.83 -55.39 -2.70
CA VAL A 46 -11.84 -54.70 -3.99
C VAL A 46 -11.58 -55.69 -5.14
N SER A 47 -12.56 -55.80 -6.04
CA SER A 47 -12.53 -56.65 -7.25
C SER A 47 -12.54 -55.85 -8.56
N ASP A 48 -13.05 -54.63 -8.53
CA ASP A 48 -13.44 -53.81 -9.69
C ASP A 48 -13.54 -52.32 -9.30
N THR A 49 -13.69 -51.42 -10.29
CA THR A 49 -13.79 -49.96 -10.07
C THR A 49 -14.94 -49.55 -9.14
N GLY A 50 -16.11 -50.19 -9.23
CA GLY A 50 -17.26 -49.85 -8.38
C GLY A 50 -17.06 -50.28 -6.93
N SER A 51 -16.49 -51.46 -6.72
CA SER A 51 -16.06 -51.92 -5.39
C SER A 51 -14.96 -51.02 -4.81
N PHE A 52 -14.01 -50.56 -5.63
CA PHE A 52 -12.96 -49.63 -5.20
C PHE A 52 -13.52 -48.29 -4.76
N ASP A 53 -14.36 -47.65 -5.58
CA ASP A 53 -15.00 -46.37 -5.27
C ASP A 53 -15.78 -46.45 -3.94
N HIS A 54 -16.58 -47.51 -3.75
CA HIS A 54 -17.39 -47.68 -2.56
C HIS A 54 -16.54 -47.94 -1.31
N GLN A 55 -15.58 -48.87 -1.38
CA GLN A 55 -14.71 -49.21 -0.24
C GLN A 55 -13.78 -48.05 0.13
N LEU A 56 -13.29 -47.28 -0.86
CA LEU A 56 -12.50 -46.06 -0.61
C LEU A 56 -13.35 -45.01 0.09
N SER A 57 -14.55 -44.68 -0.41
CA SER A 57 -15.46 -43.72 0.22
C SER A 57 -15.74 -44.08 1.70
N THR A 58 -16.09 -45.35 1.96
CA THR A 58 -16.32 -45.84 3.34
C THR A 58 -15.04 -45.82 4.19
N TYR A 59 -13.86 -46.09 3.60
CA TYR A 59 -12.58 -45.97 4.31
C TYR A 59 -12.27 -44.53 4.71
N VAL A 60 -12.50 -43.54 3.84
CA VAL A 60 -12.26 -42.12 4.16
C VAL A 60 -13.14 -41.65 5.32
N GLU A 61 -14.42 -42.05 5.35
CA GLU A 61 -15.35 -41.66 6.41
C GLU A 61 -15.07 -42.36 7.76
N THR A 62 -14.50 -43.58 7.75
CA THR A 62 -14.42 -44.41 8.97
C THR A 62 -12.99 -44.67 9.45
N SER A 63 -12.29 -45.64 8.85
CA SER A 63 -10.95 -46.06 9.29
C SER A 63 -9.91 -44.96 9.11
N TYR A 64 -9.96 -44.19 8.02
CA TYR A 64 -9.02 -43.09 7.79
C TYR A 64 -9.07 -42.06 8.92
N VAL A 65 -10.27 -41.60 9.31
CA VAL A 65 -10.43 -40.63 10.40
C VAL A 65 -9.86 -41.16 11.72
N LYS A 66 -10.06 -42.45 11.99
CA LYS A 66 -9.53 -43.12 13.18
C LYS A 66 -8.01 -43.23 13.16
N ASP A 67 -7.45 -43.79 12.09
CA ASP A 67 -6.02 -44.11 12.01
C ASP A 67 -5.17 -42.81 11.89
N LYS A 68 -5.69 -41.81 11.17
CA LYS A 68 -5.05 -40.50 10.98
C LYS A 68 -5.25 -39.56 12.18
N TYR A 69 -6.49 -39.16 12.48
CA TYR A 69 -6.73 -38.15 13.52
C TYR A 69 -6.63 -38.74 14.94
N GLN A 70 -7.22 -39.90 15.22
CA GLN A 70 -7.15 -40.49 16.57
C GLN A 70 -5.77 -41.08 16.87
N SER A 71 -5.22 -41.89 15.95
CA SER A 71 -4.02 -42.70 16.24
C SER A 71 -2.70 -42.03 15.88
N LEU A 72 -2.59 -41.29 14.77
CA LEU A 72 -1.36 -40.58 14.40
C LEU A 72 -1.29 -39.18 15.04
N PHE A 73 -2.34 -38.37 14.88
CA PHE A 73 -2.39 -37.00 15.41
C PHE A 73 -2.80 -36.91 16.89
N GLY A 74 -3.33 -37.98 17.49
CA GLY A 74 -3.66 -38.07 18.92
C GLY A 74 -4.96 -37.37 19.33
N CYS A 75 -5.81 -36.96 18.38
CA CYS A 75 -7.06 -36.26 18.67
C CYS A 75 -8.05 -37.12 19.47
N GLY A 76 -8.39 -36.68 20.68
CA GLY A 76 -9.49 -37.21 21.48
C GLY A 76 -10.85 -36.60 21.11
N ASN A 77 -11.92 -37.23 21.62
CA ASN A 77 -13.33 -36.81 21.50
C ASN A 77 -13.92 -36.78 20.07
N ILE A 78 -13.31 -37.46 19.10
CA ILE A 78 -13.83 -37.57 17.73
C ILE A 78 -15.21 -38.24 17.70
N ASN A 79 -16.16 -37.62 17.00
CA ASN A 79 -17.49 -38.21 16.74
C ASN A 79 -17.47 -39.08 15.47
N PHE A 80 -17.35 -40.40 15.64
CA PHE A 80 -17.42 -41.37 14.55
C PHE A 80 -18.82 -41.56 13.94
N THR A 81 -19.85 -40.85 14.44
CA THR A 81 -21.23 -40.92 13.93
C THR A 81 -21.51 -39.89 12.84
N ASP A 82 -20.80 -38.77 12.86
CA ASP A 82 -20.81 -37.74 11.81
C ASP A 82 -19.37 -37.25 11.59
N PRO A 83 -18.56 -38.00 10.81
CA PRO A 83 -17.17 -37.64 10.52
C PRO A 83 -17.05 -36.51 9.48
N SER A 84 -18.16 -35.96 8.96
CA SER A 84 -18.16 -35.04 7.80
C SER A 84 -17.22 -33.85 7.96
N ASN A 85 -17.06 -33.33 9.18
CA ASN A 85 -16.20 -32.18 9.47
C ASN A 85 -14.72 -32.53 9.69
N MET A 86 -14.35 -33.81 9.74
CA MET A 86 -12.96 -34.31 9.79
C MET A 86 -12.33 -34.52 8.40
N TYR A 87 -12.98 -34.02 7.35
CA TYR A 87 -12.49 -34.12 5.98
C TYR A 87 -11.57 -32.95 5.63
N ALA A 88 -10.30 -33.23 5.34
CA ALA A 88 -9.34 -32.22 4.90
C ALA A 88 -9.47 -31.94 3.39
N ARG A 89 -9.12 -30.73 2.96
CA ARG A 89 -9.18 -30.35 1.54
C ARG A 89 -8.37 -31.33 0.68
N TYR A 90 -9.02 -31.96 -0.31
CA TYR A 90 -8.44 -32.96 -1.22
C TYR A 90 -8.03 -34.31 -0.59
N THR A 91 -8.63 -34.73 0.54
CA THR A 91 -8.33 -36.02 1.20
C THR A 91 -8.44 -37.23 0.26
N THR A 92 -9.52 -37.36 -0.51
CA THR A 92 -9.69 -38.53 -1.40
C THR A 92 -8.64 -38.53 -2.50
N THR A 93 -8.31 -37.36 -3.06
CA THR A 93 -7.30 -37.19 -4.11
C THR A 93 -5.89 -37.54 -3.60
N LEU A 94 -5.55 -37.18 -2.36
CA LEU A 94 -4.30 -37.61 -1.74
C LEU A 94 -4.25 -39.14 -1.56
N LEU A 95 -5.36 -39.77 -1.17
CA LEU A 95 -5.45 -41.22 -1.04
C LEU A 95 -5.34 -41.91 -2.41
N CYS A 96 -5.99 -41.39 -3.46
CA CYS A 96 -5.79 -41.82 -4.84
C CYS A 96 -4.30 -41.77 -5.22
N ASN A 97 -3.65 -40.61 -5.06
CA ASN A 97 -2.23 -40.42 -5.37
C ASN A 97 -1.34 -41.40 -4.59
N THR A 98 -1.48 -41.49 -3.27
CA THR A 98 -0.62 -42.36 -2.44
C THR A 98 -0.80 -43.85 -2.74
N LEU A 99 -2.02 -44.29 -3.07
CA LEU A 99 -2.29 -45.65 -3.55
C LEU A 99 -1.63 -45.93 -4.90
N ILE A 100 -1.70 -44.98 -5.84
CA ILE A 100 -1.14 -45.12 -7.20
C ILE A 100 0.39 -45.08 -7.17
N GLN A 101 0.99 -44.13 -6.46
CA GLN A 101 2.46 -44.01 -6.33
C GLN A 101 3.07 -45.27 -5.71
N LYS A 102 2.40 -45.88 -4.72
CA LYS A 102 2.78 -47.21 -4.17
C LYS A 102 2.48 -48.38 -5.12
N SER A 103 1.62 -48.20 -6.11
CA SER A 103 1.24 -49.19 -7.13
C SER A 103 2.07 -49.12 -8.42
N ILE A 104 2.98 -48.14 -8.57
CA ILE A 104 3.83 -48.01 -9.77
C ILE A 104 4.64 -49.28 -10.03
N SER A 105 5.41 -49.78 -9.06
CA SER A 105 6.24 -50.98 -9.26
C SER A 105 5.46 -52.31 -9.22
N PRO A 106 4.40 -52.52 -8.40
CA PRO A 106 3.61 -53.74 -8.46
C PRO A 106 2.74 -53.87 -9.72
N CYS A 107 2.24 -52.76 -10.28
CA CYS A 107 1.40 -52.76 -11.49
C CYS A 107 2.14 -52.36 -12.77
N SER A 108 3.47 -52.10 -12.70
CA SER A 108 4.30 -51.67 -13.83
C SER A 108 3.75 -50.46 -14.59
N LEU A 109 3.30 -49.44 -13.84
CA LEU A 109 2.75 -48.21 -14.41
C LEU A 109 3.85 -47.37 -15.10
N SER A 110 3.49 -46.68 -16.19
CA SER A 110 4.41 -45.80 -16.93
C SER A 110 3.65 -44.68 -17.65
N GLY A 111 4.35 -43.59 -17.99
CA GLY A 111 3.78 -42.43 -18.68
C GLY A 111 2.69 -41.73 -17.85
N ASP A 112 1.57 -41.39 -18.47
CA ASP A 112 0.46 -40.67 -17.81
C ASP A 112 -0.20 -41.44 -16.65
N ALA A 113 0.18 -42.70 -16.40
CA ALA A 113 -0.25 -43.50 -15.25
C ALA A 113 0.61 -43.30 -13.99
N THR A 114 1.74 -42.58 -14.06
CA THR A 114 2.63 -42.32 -12.91
C THR A 114 2.59 -40.88 -12.40
N ARG A 115 1.78 -40.01 -13.01
CA ARG A 115 1.67 -38.58 -12.66
C ARG A 115 1.36 -38.39 -11.16
N PRO A 116 2.18 -37.63 -10.41
CA PRO A 116 1.91 -37.32 -9.00
C PRO A 116 0.90 -36.19 -8.84
N LEU A 117 0.37 -36.04 -7.63
CA LEU A 117 -0.37 -34.85 -7.21
C LEU A 117 0.54 -33.61 -7.21
N CYS A 118 0.01 -32.44 -7.55
CA CYS A 118 0.77 -31.19 -7.54
C CYS A 118 1.14 -30.73 -6.12
N ALA A 119 2.32 -30.13 -5.96
CA ALA A 119 2.84 -29.72 -4.66
C ALA A 119 2.04 -28.58 -3.98
N ASP A 120 1.28 -27.80 -4.74
CA ASP A 120 0.31 -26.82 -4.24
C ASP A 120 -0.90 -27.51 -3.57
N THR A 121 -1.41 -28.58 -4.18
CA THR A 121 -2.50 -29.40 -3.68
C THR A 121 -2.06 -30.16 -2.42
N CYS A 122 -0.79 -30.61 -2.37
CA CYS A 122 -0.17 -31.13 -1.15
C CYS A 122 -0.15 -30.09 0.00
N ALA A 123 0.11 -28.81 -0.32
CA ALA A 123 0.11 -27.72 0.66
C ALA A 123 -1.31 -27.39 1.16
N ASP A 124 -2.29 -27.33 0.25
CA ASP A 124 -3.71 -27.12 0.54
C ASP A 124 -4.26 -28.18 1.51
N PHE A 125 -3.95 -29.46 1.25
CA PHE A 125 -4.30 -30.57 2.13
C PHE A 125 -3.69 -30.40 3.53
N ALA A 126 -2.37 -30.17 3.61
CA ALA A 126 -1.65 -30.05 4.88
C ALA A 126 -2.09 -28.83 5.70
N GLN A 127 -2.43 -27.71 5.04
CA GLN A 127 -3.03 -26.55 5.68
C GLN A 127 -4.43 -26.86 6.23
N SER A 128 -5.23 -27.67 5.53
CA SER A 128 -6.54 -28.11 6.01
C SER A 128 -6.45 -29.09 7.18
N GLU A 129 -5.43 -29.96 7.25
CA GLU A 129 -5.17 -30.80 8.43
C GLU A 129 -4.82 -29.95 9.66
N ALA A 130 -3.98 -28.93 9.47
CA ALA A 130 -3.63 -27.97 10.52
C ALA A 130 -4.83 -27.16 11.00
N TYR A 131 -5.81 -26.86 10.14
CA TYR A 131 -7.08 -26.22 10.51
C TYR A 131 -7.92 -27.15 11.41
N ILE A 132 -8.18 -28.38 10.97
CA ILE A 132 -9.01 -29.37 11.69
C ILE A 132 -8.43 -29.72 13.06
N THR A 133 -7.11 -29.88 13.14
CA THR A 133 -6.40 -30.25 14.38
C THR A 133 -6.17 -29.07 15.35
N ALA A 134 -6.41 -27.83 14.91
CA ALA A 134 -6.42 -26.65 15.77
C ALA A 134 -7.78 -26.37 16.43
N ASP A 135 -8.88 -26.84 15.85
CA ASP A 135 -10.20 -26.74 16.46
C ASP A 135 -10.35 -27.75 17.61
N LYS A 136 -10.40 -27.23 18.84
CA LYS A 136 -10.55 -28.01 20.08
C LYS A 136 -11.87 -28.78 20.17
N SER A 137 -12.90 -28.39 19.39
CA SER A 137 -14.19 -29.08 19.33
C SER A 137 -14.16 -30.32 18.43
N LEU A 138 -13.25 -30.35 17.44
CA LEU A 138 -12.97 -31.51 16.61
C LEU A 138 -11.85 -32.37 17.21
N CYS A 139 -10.71 -31.74 17.55
CA CYS A 139 -9.51 -32.37 18.07
C CYS A 139 -9.21 -31.94 19.51
N SER A 140 -9.66 -32.72 20.50
CA SER A 140 -9.26 -32.49 21.89
C SER A 140 -7.88 -33.11 22.17
N ASN A 141 -6.95 -32.33 22.75
CA ASN A 141 -5.62 -32.77 23.20
C ASN A 141 -4.73 -33.45 22.13
N PRO A 142 -4.40 -32.77 21.01
CA PRO A 142 -3.49 -33.32 19.98
C PRO A 142 -2.10 -33.69 20.52
N SER A 143 -1.43 -34.59 19.79
CA SER A 143 -0.05 -35.04 20.03
C SER A 143 0.95 -33.86 20.01
N PRO A 144 1.97 -33.84 20.91
CA PRO A 144 3.00 -32.80 20.91
C PRO A 144 3.82 -32.74 19.61
N ASP A 145 3.88 -33.84 18.85
CA ASP A 145 4.59 -33.93 17.57
C ASP A 145 3.71 -33.62 16.34
N LEU A 146 2.44 -33.21 16.53
CA LEU A 146 1.48 -32.88 15.45
C LEU A 146 2.10 -32.04 14.32
N SER A 147 2.80 -30.95 14.67
CA SER A 147 3.39 -30.04 13.67
C SER A 147 4.61 -30.62 12.93
N LYS A 148 5.16 -31.75 13.38
CA LYS A 148 6.16 -32.53 12.63
C LYS A 148 5.47 -33.54 11.71
N LEU A 149 4.39 -34.16 12.18
CA LEU A 149 3.61 -35.15 11.43
C LEU A 149 3.00 -34.51 10.17
N ILE A 150 2.24 -33.41 10.30
CA ILE A 150 1.65 -32.70 9.14
C ILE A 150 2.73 -32.22 8.15
N ARG A 151 3.94 -31.83 8.64
CA ARG A 151 5.08 -31.51 7.75
C ARG A 151 5.64 -32.73 7.04
N ALA A 152 5.66 -33.89 7.68
CA ALA A 152 6.06 -35.15 7.05
C ALA A 152 5.02 -35.63 6.02
N ASP A 153 3.73 -35.39 6.24
CA ASP A 153 2.66 -35.63 5.27
C ASP A 153 2.83 -34.73 4.03
N PHE A 154 2.99 -33.41 4.21
CA PHE A 154 3.28 -32.47 3.12
C PHE A 154 4.53 -32.87 2.31
N ALA A 155 5.62 -33.21 3.00
CA ALA A 155 6.86 -33.63 2.36
C ALA A 155 6.66 -34.94 1.58
N THR A 156 6.02 -35.96 2.19
CA THR A 156 5.76 -37.25 1.54
C THR A 156 4.90 -37.10 0.27
N CYS A 157 3.97 -36.15 0.27
CA CYS A 157 3.16 -35.83 -0.91
C CYS A 157 3.96 -35.14 -2.03
N SER A 158 4.84 -34.19 -1.68
CA SER A 158 5.61 -33.37 -2.63
C SER A 158 7.01 -33.92 -3.00
N LEU A 159 7.39 -35.08 -2.48
CA LEU A 159 8.66 -35.77 -2.80
C LEU A 159 8.88 -36.16 -4.29
N PRO A 160 7.87 -36.54 -5.10
CA PRO A 160 8.10 -36.92 -6.50
C PRO A 160 8.55 -35.73 -7.37
N GLU A 161 9.60 -35.88 -8.18
CA GLU A 161 10.18 -34.78 -8.97
C GLU A 161 9.16 -34.10 -9.91
N ASP A 162 8.28 -34.87 -10.56
CA ASP A 162 7.22 -34.35 -11.43
C ASP A 162 6.17 -33.48 -10.67
N ALA A 163 6.07 -33.57 -9.34
CA ALA A 163 5.10 -32.82 -8.51
C ALA A 163 5.37 -31.30 -8.45
N LEU A 164 6.57 -30.88 -8.89
CA LEU A 164 7.00 -29.48 -9.01
C LEU A 164 7.00 -28.99 -10.47
N THR A 165 6.33 -29.72 -11.38
CA THR A 165 6.29 -29.44 -12.82
C THR A 165 4.85 -29.45 -13.34
N ASP A 166 4.61 -28.87 -14.51
CA ASP A 166 3.30 -28.83 -15.21
C ASP A 166 2.75 -30.24 -15.60
N ARG A 167 3.41 -31.34 -15.18
CA ARG A 167 2.99 -32.72 -15.40
C ARG A 167 2.26 -33.35 -14.22
N CYS A 168 2.20 -32.68 -13.08
CA CYS A 168 1.41 -33.12 -11.94
C CYS A 168 -0.11 -33.06 -12.21
N ILE A 169 -0.94 -33.61 -11.32
CA ILE A 169 -2.41 -33.53 -11.34
C ILE A 169 -2.88 -32.56 -10.26
N ALA A 170 -3.81 -31.65 -10.56
CA ALA A 170 -4.33 -30.69 -9.59
C ALA A 170 -5.46 -31.30 -8.76
N GLY A 171 -5.61 -30.92 -7.49
CA GLY A 171 -6.68 -31.42 -6.61
C GLY A 171 -8.09 -31.19 -7.15
N PHE A 172 -8.29 -30.05 -7.80
CA PHE A 172 -9.58 -29.67 -8.40
C PHE A 172 -9.99 -30.56 -9.58
N ASP A 173 -9.05 -31.16 -10.32
CA ASP A 173 -9.35 -32.08 -11.42
C ASP A 173 -10.04 -33.37 -10.93
N ASN A 174 -9.77 -33.75 -9.67
CA ASN A 174 -10.28 -34.98 -9.05
C ASN A 174 -11.45 -34.71 -8.09
N GLU A 175 -11.40 -33.64 -7.31
CA GLU A 175 -12.45 -33.20 -6.38
C GLU A 175 -12.90 -31.75 -6.66
N SER A 176 -13.49 -31.53 -7.83
CA SER A 176 -14.10 -30.24 -8.20
C SER A 176 -15.35 -29.89 -7.38
N GLY A 177 -15.99 -30.89 -6.78
CA GLY A 177 -17.14 -30.72 -5.88
C GLY A 177 -16.74 -30.14 -4.52
N ASN A 178 -17.52 -29.19 -4.00
CA ASN A 178 -17.35 -28.60 -2.66
C ASN A 178 -15.93 -28.07 -2.36
N CYS A 179 -15.20 -27.61 -3.39
CA CYS A 179 -13.83 -27.08 -3.28
C CYS A 179 -12.79 -28.04 -2.68
N GLY A 180 -13.02 -29.34 -2.82
CA GLY A 180 -12.20 -30.39 -2.22
C GLY A 180 -12.51 -30.67 -0.75
N TYR A 181 -13.55 -30.08 -0.15
CA TYR A 181 -13.91 -30.31 1.26
C TYR A 181 -14.88 -31.49 1.48
N GLY A 182 -15.16 -32.31 0.46
CA GLY A 182 -16.07 -33.46 0.58
C GLY A 182 -17.44 -33.03 1.10
N ASN A 183 -17.88 -33.60 2.22
CA ASN A 183 -19.12 -33.21 2.92
C ASN A 183 -18.92 -32.18 4.05
N SER A 184 -17.69 -31.71 4.30
CA SER A 184 -17.40 -30.74 5.37
C SER A 184 -18.02 -29.38 5.07
N THR A 185 -18.93 -28.94 5.94
CA THR A 185 -19.49 -27.58 5.91
C THR A 185 -18.59 -26.60 6.65
N ILE A 186 -18.00 -27.00 7.79
CA ILE A 186 -17.09 -26.15 8.55
C ILE A 186 -15.83 -25.82 7.72
N GLY A 187 -15.27 -26.81 7.00
CA GLY A 187 -14.10 -26.62 6.13
C GLY A 187 -14.39 -25.75 4.90
N LEU A 188 -15.52 -25.97 4.22
CA LEU A 188 -15.95 -25.08 3.13
C LEU A 188 -16.14 -23.64 3.62
N CYS A 189 -16.87 -23.47 4.73
CA CYS A 189 -17.23 -22.16 5.22
C CYS A 189 -16.02 -21.41 5.80
N SER A 190 -15.02 -22.09 6.37
CA SER A 190 -13.78 -21.44 6.79
C SER A 190 -12.92 -21.00 5.60
N TYR A 191 -12.84 -21.83 4.55
CA TYR A 191 -12.17 -21.48 3.30
C TYR A 191 -12.80 -20.27 2.63
N CYS A 192 -14.13 -20.31 2.40
CA CYS A 192 -14.83 -19.20 1.75
C CYS A 192 -14.85 -17.94 2.63
N ALA A 193 -15.01 -18.05 3.95
CA ALA A 193 -14.95 -16.88 4.84
C ALA A 193 -13.54 -16.25 4.93
N ALA A 194 -12.46 -16.99 4.66
CA ALA A 194 -11.12 -16.42 4.55
C ALA A 194 -10.96 -15.50 3.32
N GLY A 195 -11.75 -15.74 2.26
CA GLY A 195 -11.94 -14.79 1.15
C GLY A 195 -13.00 -13.71 1.41
N GLY A 196 -13.60 -13.69 2.61
CA GLY A 196 -14.77 -12.89 2.95
C GLY A 196 -16.09 -13.50 2.44
N THR A 197 -17.23 -12.97 2.89
CA THR A 197 -18.56 -13.42 2.41
C THR A 197 -18.78 -13.23 0.91
N ASN A 198 -17.93 -12.42 0.27
CA ASN A 198 -17.93 -12.13 -1.16
C ASN A 198 -16.65 -12.70 -1.83
N SER A 199 -16.20 -13.89 -1.41
CA SER A 199 -15.00 -14.53 -1.97
C SER A 199 -15.10 -14.67 -3.49
N THR A 200 -14.13 -14.09 -4.21
CA THR A 200 -14.07 -14.09 -5.68
C THR A 200 -13.57 -15.40 -6.27
N ASP A 201 -13.32 -16.43 -5.45
CA ASP A 201 -13.09 -17.78 -5.96
C ASP A 201 -14.37 -18.36 -6.58
N THR A 202 -14.27 -18.68 -7.87
CA THR A 202 -15.30 -19.37 -8.65
C THR A 202 -15.81 -20.65 -7.97
N CYS A 203 -14.99 -21.33 -7.17
CA CYS A 203 -15.41 -22.51 -6.46
C CYS A 203 -16.38 -22.21 -5.30
N CYS A 204 -16.15 -21.16 -4.50
CA CYS A 204 -17.07 -20.77 -3.43
C CYS A 204 -18.47 -20.38 -3.96
N TYR A 205 -18.51 -19.74 -5.13
CA TYR A 205 -19.76 -19.47 -5.85
C TYR A 205 -20.44 -20.77 -6.31
N ASN A 206 -19.73 -21.64 -7.03
CA ASN A 206 -20.26 -22.92 -7.51
C ASN A 206 -20.71 -23.87 -6.39
N ALA A 207 -20.07 -23.79 -5.22
CA ALA A 207 -20.45 -24.54 -4.02
C ALA A 207 -21.68 -23.96 -3.29
N ASN A 208 -22.22 -22.81 -3.73
CA ASN A 208 -23.32 -22.08 -3.11
C ASN A 208 -23.04 -21.76 -1.63
N ALA A 209 -21.83 -21.24 -1.35
CA ALA A 209 -21.34 -21.02 0.00
C ALA A 209 -22.22 -20.04 0.80
N GLU A 210 -22.72 -18.97 0.17
CA GLU A 210 -23.60 -17.96 0.80
C GLU A 210 -24.74 -18.60 1.63
N LYS A 211 -25.50 -19.52 1.01
CA LYS A 211 -26.66 -20.18 1.62
C LYS A 211 -26.30 -21.39 2.49
N ARG A 212 -25.10 -21.95 2.33
CA ARG A 212 -24.63 -23.11 3.11
C ARG A 212 -23.82 -22.72 4.34
N CYS A 213 -23.34 -21.47 4.39
CA CYS A 213 -22.62 -20.89 5.51
C CYS A 213 -23.46 -19.90 6.33
N GLU A 214 -24.68 -19.59 5.89
CA GLU A 214 -25.65 -18.79 6.63
C GLU A 214 -25.89 -19.38 8.04
N GLY A 215 -25.54 -18.62 9.08
CA GLY A 215 -25.65 -19.05 10.48
C GLY A 215 -24.58 -20.03 10.99
N VAL A 216 -23.62 -20.45 10.15
CA VAL A 216 -22.54 -21.37 10.57
C VAL A 216 -21.54 -20.63 11.47
N LYS A 217 -21.45 -21.05 12.74
CA LYS A 217 -20.48 -20.51 13.71
C LYS A 217 -19.10 -21.13 13.50
N LEU A 218 -18.25 -20.44 12.75
CA LEU A 218 -16.84 -20.83 12.59
C LEU A 218 -16.05 -20.69 13.91
N PRO A 219 -15.10 -21.59 14.19
CA PRO A 219 -14.23 -21.48 15.36
C PRO A 219 -13.22 -20.34 15.17
N HIS A 220 -13.02 -19.51 16.20
CA HIS A 220 -11.90 -18.57 16.25
C HIS A 220 -10.60 -19.34 16.55
N ILE A 221 -9.94 -19.85 15.51
CA ILE A 221 -8.63 -20.48 15.60
C ILE A 221 -7.53 -19.63 14.96
N THR A 222 -6.49 -19.38 15.75
CA THR A 222 -5.33 -18.53 15.41
C THR A 222 -4.16 -19.32 14.80
N ALA A 223 -4.33 -20.61 14.56
CA ALA A 223 -3.29 -21.47 14.02
C ALA A 223 -3.33 -21.44 12.49
N THR A 224 -2.18 -21.18 11.87
CA THR A 224 -1.99 -21.34 10.43
C THR A 224 -0.59 -21.89 10.21
N MET A 225 -0.48 -23.05 9.55
CA MET A 225 0.80 -23.61 9.13
C MET A 225 0.99 -23.29 7.65
N THR A 226 2.04 -22.53 7.34
CA THR A 226 2.38 -22.15 5.96
C THR A 226 3.20 -23.25 5.31
N PHE A 227 2.74 -23.77 4.17
CA PHE A 227 3.45 -24.73 3.34
C PHE A 227 3.74 -24.10 1.98
N THR A 228 5.00 -23.73 1.73
CA THR A 228 5.42 -23.12 0.46
C THR A 228 6.06 -24.18 -0.44
N PRO A 229 5.50 -24.49 -1.62
CA PRO A 229 6.21 -25.33 -2.59
C PRO A 229 7.48 -24.60 -3.09
N PRO A 230 8.62 -25.31 -3.27
CA PRO A 230 9.87 -24.69 -3.69
C PRO A 230 9.82 -24.27 -5.17
N THR A 231 9.90 -22.97 -5.45
CA THR A 231 9.97 -22.44 -6.81
C THR A 231 11.27 -22.87 -7.51
N ALA A 232 11.15 -23.64 -8.60
CA ALA A 232 12.28 -24.14 -9.37
C ALA A 232 13.16 -23.00 -9.92
N THR A 233 14.31 -22.76 -9.28
CA THR A 233 15.24 -21.68 -9.63
C THR A 233 16.52 -22.29 -10.18
N SER A 234 16.72 -22.20 -11.49
CA SER A 234 17.85 -22.85 -12.19
C SER A 234 19.16 -22.06 -12.05
N ALA A 235 19.95 -22.38 -11.03
CA ALA A 235 21.33 -21.91 -10.88
C ALA A 235 22.24 -23.03 -10.31
N PRO A 236 23.37 -23.38 -10.95
CA PRO A 236 24.24 -24.45 -10.49
C PRO A 236 25.23 -23.97 -9.42
N SER A 237 25.19 -24.59 -8.24
CA SER A 237 26.14 -24.33 -7.14
C SER A 237 26.96 -25.59 -6.83
N SER A 238 28.25 -25.57 -7.18
CA SER A 238 29.16 -26.71 -7.00
C SER A 238 30.12 -26.51 -5.81
N THR A 239 29.90 -27.25 -4.72
CA THR A 239 30.88 -27.44 -3.64
C THR A 239 30.86 -28.90 -3.16
N GLY A 240 32.04 -29.49 -3.00
CA GLY A 240 32.21 -30.93 -2.74
C GLY A 240 32.11 -31.33 -1.26
N ILE A 241 31.76 -32.60 -1.05
CA ILE A 241 31.69 -33.28 0.25
C ILE A 241 33.09 -33.78 0.66
N PRO A 242 33.49 -33.63 1.93
CA PRO A 242 34.36 -34.57 2.64
C PRO A 242 33.56 -35.42 3.63
N THR A 243 33.84 -36.73 3.70
CA THR A 243 33.14 -37.70 4.57
C THR A 243 33.89 -38.01 5.87
N ASP A 244 33.22 -38.77 6.76
CA ASP A 244 33.80 -39.57 7.87
C ASP A 244 34.43 -38.79 9.06
N SER A 245 34.11 -39.01 10.34
CA SER A 245 33.54 -40.18 11.01
C SER A 245 33.24 -39.92 12.51
N ASN A 246 32.07 -40.36 12.96
CA ASN A 246 31.80 -41.07 14.22
C ASN A 246 32.59 -40.74 15.51
N ARG A 247 31.91 -40.15 16.52
CA ARG A 247 32.20 -40.45 17.94
C ARG A 247 31.01 -40.21 18.89
N SER A 248 31.02 -40.95 19.99
CA SER A 248 29.94 -41.06 20.97
C SER A 248 30.12 -40.21 22.24
N ASP A 249 28.98 -39.97 22.90
CA ASP A 249 28.71 -39.63 24.32
C ASP A 249 29.86 -39.52 25.35
N GLY A 250 29.71 -38.61 26.32
CA GLY A 250 30.63 -38.43 27.45
C GLY A 250 30.51 -37.09 28.18
N GLY A 251 29.43 -36.86 28.94
CA GLY A 251 29.28 -35.67 29.79
C GLY A 251 30.27 -35.63 30.98
N ASN A 252 30.76 -34.44 31.35
CA ASN A 252 31.71 -34.26 32.46
C ASN A 252 31.39 -33.06 33.37
N LYS A 253 31.63 -33.21 34.67
CA LYS A 253 31.39 -32.19 35.71
C LYS A 253 32.64 -31.33 35.91
N LEU A 254 32.46 -30.03 36.18
CA LEU A 254 33.57 -29.11 36.41
C LEU A 254 34.28 -29.37 37.76
N SER A 255 35.61 -29.24 37.76
CA SER A 255 36.45 -29.44 38.94
C SER A 255 36.37 -28.27 39.93
N GLY A 256 36.47 -28.57 41.23
CA GLY A 256 36.31 -27.59 42.33
C GLY A 256 37.29 -26.41 42.30
N GLY A 257 38.41 -26.52 41.59
CA GLY A 257 39.33 -25.39 41.38
C GLY A 257 38.71 -24.21 40.64
N ALA A 258 37.76 -24.44 39.73
CA ALA A 258 37.06 -23.38 39.01
C ALA A 258 36.11 -22.58 39.93
N ILE A 259 35.54 -23.24 40.95
CA ILE A 259 34.59 -22.63 41.88
C ILE A 259 35.30 -21.62 42.81
N ALA A 260 36.54 -21.94 43.23
CA ALA A 260 37.32 -21.08 44.11
C ALA A 260 37.68 -19.71 43.48
N GLY A 261 38.01 -19.67 42.20
CA GLY A 261 38.39 -18.43 41.51
C GLY A 261 37.23 -17.42 41.38
N ILE A 262 36.03 -17.92 41.07
CA ILE A 262 34.83 -17.09 40.86
C ILE A 262 34.44 -16.36 42.16
N VAL A 263 34.44 -17.05 43.30
CA VAL A 263 34.05 -16.47 44.60
C VAL A 263 34.99 -15.33 45.01
N ILE A 264 36.30 -15.47 44.79
CA ILE A 264 37.29 -14.45 45.14
C ILE A 264 37.12 -13.21 44.23
N GLY A 265 36.90 -13.39 42.94
CA GLY A 265 36.64 -12.29 42.00
C GLY A 265 35.41 -11.47 42.36
N SER A 266 34.30 -12.14 42.71
CA SER A 266 33.04 -11.48 43.10
C SER A 266 33.18 -10.59 44.34
N LEU A 267 33.98 -11.00 45.32
CA LEU A 267 34.20 -10.21 46.55
C LEU A 267 35.03 -8.94 46.29
N VAL A 268 36.01 -9.00 45.39
CA VAL A 268 36.79 -7.82 44.98
C VAL A 268 35.93 -6.83 44.18
N ALA A 269 35.08 -7.33 43.27
CA ALA A 269 34.16 -6.49 42.50
C ALA A 269 33.15 -5.74 43.40
N LEU A 270 32.58 -6.41 44.40
CA LEU A 270 31.68 -5.80 45.38
C LEU A 270 32.37 -4.71 46.22
N ALA A 271 33.62 -4.92 46.63
CA ALA A 271 34.38 -3.92 47.38
C ALA A 271 34.66 -2.64 46.56
N LEU A 272 34.94 -2.77 45.27
CA LEU A 272 35.15 -1.64 44.36
C LEU A 272 33.84 -0.86 44.10
N LEU A 273 32.72 -1.57 43.91
CA LEU A 273 31.39 -0.94 43.77
C LEU A 273 31.00 -0.13 45.03
N ALA A 274 31.25 -0.66 46.23
CA ALA A 274 30.98 0.05 47.48
C ALA A 274 31.79 1.35 47.59
N LEU A 275 33.06 1.34 47.17
CA LEU A 275 33.92 2.54 47.13
C LEU A 275 33.41 3.59 46.12
N ALA A 276 32.97 3.17 44.94
CA ALA A 276 32.41 4.06 43.92
C ALA A 276 31.13 4.78 44.43
N VAL A 277 30.21 4.03 45.04
CA VAL A 277 28.98 4.59 45.64
C VAL A 277 29.31 5.57 46.79
N PHE A 278 30.28 5.24 47.64
CA PHE A 278 30.74 6.14 48.71
C PHE A 278 31.30 7.47 48.17
N PHE A 279 32.08 7.43 47.08
CA PHE A 279 32.58 8.64 46.43
C PHE A 279 31.47 9.49 45.80
N CYS A 280 30.51 8.86 45.11
CA CYS A 280 29.36 9.57 44.54
C CYS A 280 28.51 10.27 45.62
N LEU A 281 28.19 9.57 46.71
CA LEU A 281 27.44 10.16 47.84
C LEU A 281 28.21 11.29 48.55
N ARG A 282 29.54 11.25 48.55
CA ARG A 282 30.37 12.35 49.07
C ARG A 282 30.39 13.55 48.13
N ALA A 283 30.40 13.34 46.81
CA ALA A 283 30.32 14.41 45.82
C ALA A 283 28.93 15.09 45.81
N MET A 284 27.84 14.33 45.93
CA MET A 284 26.48 14.90 45.99
C MET A 284 26.25 15.74 47.26
N ARG A 285 27.00 15.48 48.36
CA ARG A 285 26.90 16.25 49.61
C ARG A 285 27.65 17.60 49.60
N SER A 286 28.52 17.89 48.64
CA SER A 286 29.22 19.18 48.55
C SER A 286 28.47 20.25 47.74
N ARG A 287 27.41 19.89 47.01
CA ARG A 287 26.63 20.80 46.14
C ARG A 287 25.23 21.15 46.69
N ARG A 288 25.15 21.57 47.94
CA ARG A 288 23.99 22.31 48.50
C ARG A 288 24.44 23.68 48.99
N GLY A 289 24.35 24.71 48.15
CA GLY A 289 24.89 26.03 48.51
C GLY A 289 24.77 27.15 47.47
N SER A 290 23.57 27.45 46.96
CA SER A 290 23.15 28.83 46.65
C SER A 290 21.68 28.87 46.19
N GLN A 291 20.99 29.97 46.51
CA GLN A 291 19.77 30.40 45.83
C GLN A 291 20.07 31.73 45.16
N GLN A 292 19.65 31.90 43.92
CA GLN A 292 19.33 33.19 43.30
C GLN A 292 18.35 32.94 42.16
N GLY A 293 17.33 33.80 42.04
CA GLY A 293 16.27 33.67 41.05
C GLY A 293 16.26 34.86 40.09
N SER A 294 15.79 34.61 38.86
CA SER A 294 15.48 35.63 37.85
C SER A 294 14.23 35.14 37.11
N ILE A 295 13.06 35.73 37.33
CA ILE A 295 12.52 36.85 36.52
C ILE A 295 12.42 36.46 35.03
N PHE A 296 11.52 35.51 34.72
CA PHE A 296 10.91 35.41 33.38
C PHE A 296 9.48 34.82 33.41
N ASN A 297 8.69 35.13 34.43
CA ASN A 297 7.29 34.67 34.49
C ASN A 297 6.38 35.63 35.26
N GLN A 298 5.89 36.67 34.57
CA GLN A 298 4.69 37.43 34.94
C GLN A 298 4.10 38.10 33.68
N PRO A 299 2.79 37.98 33.41
CA PRO A 299 2.17 38.59 32.24
C PRO A 299 1.95 40.09 32.44
N SER A 300 2.19 40.89 31.39
CA SER A 300 1.90 42.34 31.37
C SER A 300 0.54 42.63 30.71
N PRO A 301 -0.17 43.72 31.07
CA PRO A 301 -1.61 43.81 30.85
C PRO A 301 -2.02 44.68 29.64
N ALA A 302 -3.18 44.39 29.06
CA ALA A 302 -3.78 45.19 27.99
C ALA A 302 -4.27 46.57 28.50
N ARG A 303 -4.15 47.62 27.67
CA ARG A 303 -4.65 48.98 27.95
C ARG A 303 -5.27 49.62 26.70
N LYS A 304 -6.22 50.56 26.89
CA LYS A 304 -7.10 51.11 25.84
C LYS A 304 -6.88 52.62 25.57
N GLY A 305 -7.03 53.03 24.29
CA GLY A 305 -7.38 54.39 23.85
C GLY A 305 -6.26 55.44 23.83
N PRO A 306 -6.48 56.64 23.21
CA PRO A 306 -7.74 57.21 22.71
C PRO A 306 -7.80 57.40 21.15
N LEU A 307 -8.38 58.50 20.63
CA LEU A 307 -9.11 58.59 19.34
C LEU A 307 -8.68 59.74 18.37
N MET A 308 -8.90 59.50 17.07
CA MET A 308 -9.27 60.41 15.95
C MET A 308 -8.34 61.55 15.45
N ALA A 309 -7.99 61.51 14.14
CA ALA A 309 -7.99 62.62 13.15
C ALA A 309 -7.82 62.06 11.70
N GLN A 310 -8.19 62.81 10.64
CA GLN A 310 -8.34 62.26 9.27
C GLN A 310 -8.00 63.25 8.11
N ALA A 311 -7.29 62.77 7.06
CA ALA A 311 -7.26 63.26 5.67
C ALA A 311 -6.71 62.12 4.77
N LYS A 312 -7.37 61.54 3.75
CA LYS A 312 -7.99 62.05 2.48
C LYS A 312 -6.91 62.44 1.45
N GLN A 313 -6.69 61.69 0.35
CA GLN A 313 -7.49 61.53 -0.90
C GLN A 313 -7.28 60.10 -1.50
N THR A 314 -8.28 59.29 -1.91
CA THR A 314 -9.09 59.23 -3.18
C THR A 314 -8.29 59.15 -4.49
N ALA A 315 -8.57 58.31 -5.51
CA ALA A 315 -9.46 57.14 -5.79
C ALA A 315 -9.12 56.63 -7.25
N PRO A 316 -9.88 55.77 -7.99
CA PRO A 316 -10.86 54.70 -7.65
C PRO A 316 -10.62 53.32 -8.38
N ASP A 317 -11.31 52.27 -7.90
CA ASP A 317 -12.13 51.21 -8.55
C ASP A 317 -11.90 50.78 -10.03
N GLY A 318 -12.14 49.52 -10.44
CA GLY A 318 -12.60 48.33 -9.70
C GLY A 318 -13.02 47.15 -10.62
N TYR A 319 -13.27 45.97 -10.05
CA TYR A 319 -13.90 44.81 -10.71
C TYR A 319 -14.65 44.00 -9.64
N GLU A 320 -15.95 43.74 -9.79
CA GLU A 320 -16.80 43.17 -8.72
C GLU A 320 -17.65 41.98 -9.22
N VAL A 321 -18.04 41.09 -8.29
CA VAL A 321 -18.49 39.72 -8.55
C VAL A 321 -19.60 39.30 -7.57
N LEU A 322 -20.72 38.77 -8.10
CA LEU A 322 -21.86 38.13 -7.40
C LEU A 322 -22.71 39.06 -6.47
N PRO A 323 -24.01 38.74 -6.25
CA PRO A 323 -24.44 37.80 -5.18
C PRO A 323 -25.61 36.86 -5.63
N GLY A 324 -26.12 35.90 -4.82
CA GLY A 324 -25.63 35.38 -3.54
C GLY A 324 -26.75 34.96 -2.54
N GLY A 325 -26.99 33.64 -2.39
CA GLY A 325 -27.79 33.03 -1.30
C GLY A 325 -29.32 32.89 -1.53
N ARG A 326 -30.08 32.09 -0.74
CA ARG A 326 -29.78 31.49 0.58
C ARG A 326 -30.47 30.14 0.86
N VAL A 327 -29.73 29.20 1.46
CA VAL A 327 -30.05 28.36 2.65
C VAL A 327 -31.50 27.90 2.93
N ALA A 328 -31.75 26.58 3.03
CA ALA A 328 -32.40 25.96 4.22
C ALA A 328 -32.37 24.39 4.31
N ARG A 329 -31.64 23.88 5.32
CA ARG A 329 -31.90 22.68 6.15
C ARG A 329 -31.78 21.24 5.59
N MET A 330 -31.46 20.32 6.51
CA MET A 330 -31.32 18.87 6.33
C MET A 330 -32.42 18.09 7.07
N ALA A 331 -32.70 16.87 6.63
CA ALA A 331 -33.26 15.76 7.42
C ALA A 331 -32.77 14.43 6.82
N ALA A 332 -32.69 13.36 7.61
CA ALA A 332 -32.13 12.06 7.21
C ALA A 332 -33.21 10.98 7.00
N LEU A 333 -32.76 9.79 6.55
CA LEU A 333 -33.27 8.42 6.77
C LEU A 333 -34.73 8.30 7.29
N GLU A 334 -35.59 7.46 6.72
CA GLU A 334 -35.38 6.01 6.51
C GLU A 334 -36.46 5.44 5.55
N GLY A 335 -36.27 4.22 5.03
CA GLY A 335 -37.28 3.56 4.18
C GLY A 335 -38.35 2.80 4.97
N HIS A 336 -39.39 2.30 4.28
CA HIS A 336 -39.72 0.86 4.21
C HIS A 336 -41.01 0.60 3.39
N SER A 337 -40.99 -0.43 2.55
CA SER A 337 -42.19 -0.96 1.88
C SER A 337 -42.96 -1.89 2.82
N GLY A 338 -44.08 -1.42 3.38
CA GLY A 338 -44.92 -2.21 4.29
C GLY A 338 -45.85 -3.19 3.57
N GLY A 339 -45.42 -4.44 3.39
CA GLY A 339 -46.31 -5.55 3.01
C GLY A 339 -47.31 -5.86 4.13
N SER A 340 -48.62 -5.77 3.85
CA SER A 340 -49.66 -5.82 4.89
C SER A 340 -50.10 -7.24 5.25
N LEU A 341 -50.12 -7.58 6.55
CA LEU A 341 -51.05 -8.57 7.12
C LEU A 341 -51.58 -8.16 8.51
N ALA A 342 -52.90 -7.97 8.57
CA ALA A 342 -53.81 -8.33 9.66
C ALA A 342 -53.60 -7.81 11.11
N GLN A 343 -54.47 -6.84 11.48
CA GLN A 343 -55.52 -6.97 12.51
C GLN A 343 -55.42 -6.21 13.87
N ARG A 344 -56.54 -5.54 14.17
CA ARG A 344 -57.19 -5.23 15.48
C ARG A 344 -56.92 -3.91 16.23
N ASP A 345 -58.01 -3.43 16.83
CA ASP A 345 -58.27 -2.08 17.34
C ASP A 345 -57.75 -1.80 18.77
N GLY A 346 -57.55 -0.52 19.15
CA GLY A 346 -56.93 -0.16 20.46
C GLY A 346 -57.09 1.27 21.03
N ASN A 347 -58.05 2.08 20.56
CA ASN A 347 -58.69 3.27 21.17
C ASN A 347 -58.04 4.13 22.33
N ASN A 348 -57.92 5.48 22.12
CA ASN A 348 -57.89 6.62 23.10
C ASN A 348 -56.81 6.70 24.22
N GLY A 349 -56.22 7.84 24.66
CA GLY A 349 -56.41 9.29 24.45
C GLY A 349 -55.83 10.16 25.62
N ALA A 350 -55.70 11.50 25.42
CA ALA A 350 -55.48 12.59 26.43
C ALA A 350 -54.13 12.68 27.22
N ALA A 351 -53.62 13.84 27.73
CA ALA A 351 -53.85 15.30 27.52
C ALA A 351 -52.69 16.19 28.12
N ALA A 352 -52.80 17.54 28.04
CA ALA A 352 -51.82 18.63 28.38
C ALA A 352 -51.37 18.74 29.88
N PHE A 353 -50.39 19.56 30.35
CA PHE A 353 -50.12 21.04 30.30
C PHE A 353 -48.65 21.36 30.77
N ALA A 354 -48.08 22.59 30.87
CA ALA A 354 -48.03 23.84 30.07
C ALA A 354 -47.16 24.97 30.74
N GLY A 355 -46.51 25.88 29.97
CA GLY A 355 -45.87 27.17 30.41
C GLY A 355 -44.35 27.13 30.74
N GLY A 356 -43.55 28.23 30.68
CA GLY A 356 -43.76 29.60 30.13
C GLY A 356 -42.62 30.63 30.44
N ALA A 357 -42.47 31.69 29.61
CA ALA A 357 -41.68 32.95 29.77
C ALA A 357 -40.10 32.91 29.73
N ALA A 358 -39.34 33.98 29.39
CA ALA A 358 -39.57 35.18 28.51
C ALA A 358 -38.27 36.04 28.26
N HIS A 359 -38.16 36.67 27.07
CA HIS A 359 -37.34 37.88 26.69
C HIS A 359 -35.79 37.82 26.80
N LYS A 360 -34.94 38.62 26.10
CA LYS A 360 -34.99 39.70 25.06
C LYS A 360 -33.57 39.77 24.37
N GLY A 361 -33.25 40.44 23.25
CA GLY A 361 -34.00 41.19 22.22
C GLY A 361 -33.28 42.47 21.72
N SER A 362 -33.51 42.91 20.47
CA SER A 362 -33.19 44.24 19.82
C SER A 362 -31.71 44.65 19.57
N ASP A 363 -31.28 45.49 18.60
CA ASP A 363 -31.77 46.09 17.30
C ASP A 363 -30.63 47.04 16.75
N THR A 364 -30.53 47.68 15.55
CA THR A 364 -31.23 47.74 14.22
C THR A 364 -30.40 48.58 13.19
N GLN A 365 -30.47 48.25 11.87
CA GLN A 365 -30.59 49.18 10.69
C GLN A 365 -29.42 50.15 10.27
N SER A 366 -29.35 50.78 9.07
CA SER A 366 -29.90 50.55 7.69
C SER A 366 -29.41 51.64 6.68
N SER A 367 -29.68 51.44 5.36
CA SER A 367 -29.94 52.48 4.30
C SER A 367 -28.76 53.20 3.58
N SER A 368 -28.85 53.64 2.31
CA SER A 368 -29.80 53.34 1.18
C SER A 368 -29.34 53.94 -0.20
N ASP A 369 -30.00 53.52 -1.30
CA ASP A 369 -30.22 54.18 -2.64
C ASP A 369 -29.01 54.54 -3.57
N GLU A 370 -29.14 54.80 -4.90
CA GLU A 370 -29.88 54.14 -6.02
C GLU A 370 -29.35 54.66 -7.40
N TYR A 371 -29.13 53.76 -8.40
CA TYR A 371 -28.90 53.96 -9.87
C TYR A 371 -27.84 54.96 -10.42
N GLY A 372 -27.47 54.78 -11.72
CA GLY A 372 -26.48 55.59 -12.46
C GLY A 372 -26.70 55.61 -13.98
N GLU A 373 -25.78 56.19 -14.77
CA GLU A 373 -25.94 56.40 -16.23
C GLU A 373 -24.60 56.40 -17.02
N SER A 374 -24.66 56.33 -18.35
CA SER A 374 -23.50 56.29 -19.28
C SER A 374 -23.64 57.30 -20.43
N PRO A 375 -22.54 57.69 -21.12
CA PRO A 375 -22.65 58.28 -22.46
C PRO A 375 -21.57 57.85 -23.47
N GLU A 376 -21.90 57.93 -24.76
CA GLU A 376 -21.07 58.53 -25.83
C GLU A 376 -21.95 58.78 -27.10
N ARG A 377 -21.45 59.51 -28.09
CA ARG A 377 -22.24 60.14 -29.19
C ARG A 377 -21.95 59.52 -30.57
N GLY A 378 -22.76 59.66 -31.63
CA GLY A 378 -24.08 60.29 -31.82
C GLY A 378 -24.32 60.72 -33.29
N GLY A 379 -25.58 60.80 -33.79
CA GLY A 379 -25.85 61.20 -35.18
C GLY A 379 -27.34 61.32 -35.61
N VAL A 380 -27.78 62.56 -35.84
CA VAL A 380 -28.94 63.10 -36.60
C VAL A 380 -29.55 62.18 -37.72
N LEU A 381 -30.86 62.16 -38.05
CA LEU A 381 -31.93 63.20 -38.09
C LEU A 381 -33.38 62.69 -37.77
N ARG A 382 -34.43 63.52 -37.98
CA ARG A 382 -35.82 63.46 -37.41
C ARG A 382 -36.95 62.90 -38.36
N PRO A 383 -38.24 62.75 -37.94
CA PRO A 383 -39.11 61.59 -38.32
C PRO A 383 -40.44 61.88 -39.11
N PRO A 384 -41.67 61.52 -38.66
CA PRO A 384 -42.50 60.33 -39.05
C PRO A 384 -43.81 60.63 -39.84
N PRO A 385 -44.61 59.61 -40.25
CA PRO A 385 -45.90 59.30 -39.57
C PRO A 385 -46.29 57.79 -39.52
N THR A 386 -46.99 57.22 -38.52
CA THR A 386 -48.47 57.11 -38.27
C THR A 386 -49.34 56.70 -39.50
N SER A 387 -50.44 55.92 -39.45
CA SER A 387 -51.32 55.40 -38.36
C SER A 387 -52.33 54.32 -38.86
N ARG A 388 -52.78 53.36 -38.00
CA ARG A 388 -54.20 52.91 -37.73
C ARG A 388 -54.25 51.52 -37.03
N ARG A 389 -54.91 51.36 -35.85
CA ARG A 389 -56.35 51.04 -35.55
C ARG A 389 -56.78 49.62 -35.98
N GLN A 390 -57.57 48.81 -35.24
CA GLN A 390 -58.47 48.97 -34.05
C GLN A 390 -58.02 48.02 -32.89
N GLY A 391 -58.56 47.88 -31.66
CA GLY A 391 -59.93 47.93 -31.08
C GLY A 391 -60.56 46.51 -31.09
N SER A 392 -61.21 45.96 -30.04
CA SER A 392 -61.64 46.49 -28.71
C SER A 392 -62.14 45.37 -27.75
N LEU A 393 -61.92 45.49 -26.42
CA LEU A 393 -62.74 44.98 -25.24
C LEU A 393 -63.10 43.46 -25.12
N SER A 394 -63.52 42.87 -23.96
CA SER A 394 -63.21 43.02 -22.51
C SER A 394 -63.97 41.95 -21.66
N SER A 395 -63.51 41.68 -20.42
CA SER A 395 -64.20 40.94 -19.32
C SER A 395 -64.38 39.41 -19.55
N GLY A 396 -64.51 38.52 -18.55
CA GLY A 396 -64.50 38.53 -17.06
C GLY A 396 -64.95 37.12 -16.57
N SER A 397 -64.92 36.66 -15.32
CA SER A 397 -64.55 37.18 -13.99
C SER A 397 -64.52 35.99 -12.98
N VAL A 398 -64.23 36.22 -11.67
CA VAL A 398 -64.60 35.36 -10.50
C VAL A 398 -63.89 33.98 -10.33
N LEU A 399 -63.64 33.42 -9.13
CA LEU A 399 -63.17 33.94 -7.82
C LEU A 399 -62.87 32.75 -6.85
N GLY A 400 -61.82 32.85 -6.02
CA GLY A 400 -61.56 31.96 -4.85
C GLY A 400 -61.02 30.55 -5.17
N SER A 401 -60.63 29.72 -4.20
CA SER A 401 -60.29 29.94 -2.77
C SER A 401 -59.64 28.64 -2.23
N ASP A 402 -58.51 28.79 -1.52
CA ASP A 402 -57.89 27.89 -0.52
C ASP A 402 -57.66 26.38 -0.82
N GLY A 403 -56.55 25.86 -0.27
CA GLY A 403 -56.24 24.42 -0.24
C GLY A 403 -56.84 23.70 0.99
N PRO A 404 -56.28 22.57 1.48
CA PRO A 404 -54.97 21.98 1.15
C PRO A 404 -54.92 20.43 1.05
N ARG A 405 -53.69 19.90 0.95
CA ARG A 405 -53.21 18.51 1.18
C ARG A 405 -53.34 17.48 0.02
N SER A 406 -52.17 16.88 -0.27
CA SER A 406 -51.87 15.71 -1.11
C SER A 406 -52.07 14.38 -0.32
N PRO A 407 -51.71 13.18 -0.84
CA PRO A 407 -51.25 12.82 -2.21
C PRO A 407 -51.96 11.58 -2.83
N GLY A 408 -51.71 11.35 -4.12
CA GLY A 408 -52.09 10.11 -4.86
C GLY A 408 -52.07 10.36 -6.37
N GLY A 409 -51.42 9.48 -7.16
CA GLY A 409 -51.19 9.71 -8.59
C GLY A 409 -52.00 8.81 -9.53
N ALA A 410 -52.33 9.31 -10.73
CA ALA A 410 -52.81 8.51 -11.88
C ALA A 410 -52.75 9.32 -13.20
N GLY A 411 -52.22 8.71 -14.28
CA GLY A 411 -52.31 9.19 -15.67
C GLY A 411 -51.53 10.49 -16.00
N TYR A 412 -51.28 10.85 -17.26
CA TYR A 412 -51.53 10.19 -18.55
C TYR A 412 -50.29 10.43 -19.44
N SER A 413 -49.70 9.42 -20.09
CA SER A 413 -50.10 8.86 -21.40
C SER A 413 -50.05 9.87 -22.56
N SER A 414 -48.97 9.82 -23.35
CA SER A 414 -48.92 10.37 -24.71
C SER A 414 -49.43 9.35 -25.74
N PRO A 415 -49.85 9.74 -26.96
CA PRO A 415 -50.59 8.87 -27.87
C PRO A 415 -49.75 7.78 -28.56
N LEU A 416 -50.35 6.61 -28.81
CA LEU A 416 -49.74 5.54 -29.60
C LEU A 416 -49.70 5.85 -31.11
N GLY A 417 -48.50 5.78 -31.69
CA GLY A 417 -48.27 5.37 -33.07
C GLY A 417 -47.61 3.99 -33.07
N MET A 418 -48.03 3.07 -33.95
CA MET A 418 -47.65 1.66 -33.85
C MET A 418 -46.25 1.35 -34.42
N ALA A 419 -45.30 1.08 -33.54
CA ALA A 419 -44.22 0.12 -33.75
C ALA A 419 -43.84 -0.53 -32.40
N SER A 420 -43.50 -1.83 -32.43
CA SER A 420 -42.83 -2.55 -31.33
C SER A 420 -41.32 -2.46 -31.61
N GLN A 421 -40.40 -2.36 -30.65
CA GLN A 421 -40.42 -2.67 -29.21
C GLN A 421 -39.97 -1.45 -28.38
N GLN A 422 -40.11 -1.49 -27.04
CA GLN A 422 -39.54 -0.50 -26.13
C GLN A 422 -38.50 -1.16 -25.23
N SER A 423 -37.23 -0.79 -25.39
CA SER A 423 -36.13 -1.24 -24.53
C SER A 423 -36.14 -0.45 -23.22
N GLU A 424 -35.94 -1.12 -22.08
CA GLU A 424 -35.78 -0.47 -20.77
C GLU A 424 -34.29 -0.19 -20.48
N GLN A 425 -34.01 0.96 -19.85
CA GLN A 425 -32.63 1.35 -19.54
C GLN A 425 -32.14 0.62 -18.27
N LEU A 426 -31.10 -0.19 -18.40
CA LEU A 426 -30.47 -0.89 -17.28
C LEU A 426 -29.58 0.05 -16.44
N PRO A 427 -29.60 -0.07 -15.10
CA PRO A 427 -28.79 0.76 -14.20
C PRO A 427 -27.32 0.31 -14.11
N PHE A 428 -27.03 -0.94 -14.46
CA PHE A 428 -25.68 -1.49 -14.61
C PHE A 428 -25.72 -2.71 -15.55
N PHE A 429 -24.55 -3.12 -16.05
CA PHE A 429 -24.36 -4.36 -16.80
C PHE A 429 -23.10 -5.06 -16.30
N LYS A 430 -23.21 -6.34 -15.97
CA LYS A 430 -22.08 -7.11 -15.49
C LYS A 430 -21.10 -7.40 -16.62
N ASP A 431 -19.86 -6.94 -16.47
CA ASP A 431 -18.78 -7.35 -17.37
C ASP A 431 -18.48 -8.85 -17.17
N TYR A 432 -18.19 -9.53 -18.28
CA TYR A 432 -17.77 -10.93 -18.30
C TYR A 432 -16.24 -11.08 -18.22
N TYR A 433 -15.49 -9.99 -18.37
CA TYR A 433 -14.03 -9.98 -18.46
C TYR A 433 -13.31 -9.22 -17.34
N SER A 434 -14.02 -8.43 -16.53
CA SER A 434 -13.51 -7.79 -15.31
C SER A 434 -14.36 -8.17 -14.09
N GLN A 435 -13.97 -7.69 -12.91
CA GLN A 435 -14.71 -7.92 -11.65
C GLN A 435 -15.66 -6.76 -11.31
N ASP A 436 -15.70 -5.72 -12.16
CA ASP A 436 -16.46 -4.49 -11.95
C ASP A 436 -17.76 -4.52 -12.79
N ASP A 437 -18.88 -4.06 -12.23
CA ASP A 437 -20.12 -3.85 -12.99
C ASP A 437 -20.05 -2.50 -13.74
N ILE A 438 -20.42 -2.49 -15.02
CA ILE A 438 -20.40 -1.29 -15.88
C ILE A 438 -21.66 -0.46 -15.62
N HIS A 439 -21.50 0.78 -15.17
CA HIS A 439 -22.59 1.71 -14.92
C HIS A 439 -22.70 2.81 -16.01
N PRO A 440 -23.90 3.40 -16.21
CA PRO A 440 -24.04 4.64 -16.97
C PRO A 440 -23.10 5.74 -16.42
N SER A 441 -22.35 6.38 -17.30
CA SER A 441 -21.21 7.28 -17.08
C SER A 441 -19.81 6.66 -16.90
N ASP A 442 -19.66 5.34 -16.81
CA ASP A 442 -18.32 4.72 -16.73
C ASP A 442 -17.53 4.81 -18.04
N LYS A 443 -16.21 4.65 -17.92
CA LYS A 443 -15.27 4.61 -19.05
C LYS A 443 -14.76 3.18 -19.24
N VAL A 444 -15.19 2.53 -20.32
CA VAL A 444 -14.88 1.14 -20.65
C VAL A 444 -13.91 1.06 -21.83
N ALA A 445 -13.12 -0.01 -21.87
CA ALA A 445 -12.22 -0.33 -22.98
C ALA A 445 -12.87 -1.38 -23.91
N VAL A 446 -12.75 -1.19 -25.22
CA VAL A 446 -13.25 -2.14 -26.21
C VAL A 446 -12.34 -3.37 -26.26
N LEU A 447 -12.89 -4.54 -25.89
CA LEU A 447 -12.15 -5.81 -25.95
C LEU A 447 -12.19 -6.48 -27.34
N TRP A 448 -13.29 -6.29 -28.07
CA TRP A 448 -13.54 -6.93 -29.37
C TRP A 448 -13.93 -5.91 -30.42
N ALA A 449 -13.35 -6.00 -31.61
CA ALA A 449 -13.66 -5.08 -32.70
C ALA A 449 -15.08 -5.32 -33.25
N TYR A 450 -15.80 -4.24 -33.52
CA TYR A 450 -17.18 -4.26 -34.02
C TYR A 450 -17.30 -3.50 -35.35
N GLN A 451 -18.01 -4.08 -36.32
CA GLN A 451 -18.31 -3.47 -37.61
C GLN A 451 -19.81 -3.12 -37.67
N PRO A 452 -20.16 -1.84 -37.88
CA PRO A 452 -21.55 -1.39 -37.84
C PRO A 452 -22.36 -1.92 -39.02
N ARG A 453 -23.61 -2.28 -38.74
CA ARG A 453 -24.64 -2.76 -39.66
C ARG A 453 -25.70 -1.69 -39.92
N ALA A 454 -26.03 -0.89 -38.92
CA ALA A 454 -26.88 0.29 -39.03
C ALA A 454 -26.06 1.60 -39.03
N ALA A 455 -26.70 2.73 -39.33
CA ALA A 455 -26.05 4.03 -39.50
C ALA A 455 -25.84 4.81 -38.19
N ASP A 456 -26.43 4.31 -37.11
CA ASP A 456 -26.43 4.79 -35.73
C ASP A 456 -25.47 3.99 -34.82
N GLU A 457 -24.79 2.98 -35.38
CA GLU A 457 -23.79 2.14 -34.70
C GLU A 457 -22.36 2.67 -34.93
N PHE A 458 -21.49 2.57 -33.92
CA PHE A 458 -20.06 2.90 -34.07
C PHE A 458 -19.24 1.73 -34.61
N SER A 459 -18.25 2.02 -35.46
CA SER A 459 -17.10 1.12 -35.68
C SER A 459 -16.15 1.19 -34.50
N LEU A 460 -15.84 0.05 -33.89
CA LEU A 460 -14.99 -0.04 -32.70
C LEU A 460 -13.77 -0.93 -32.99
N GLU A 461 -12.57 -0.48 -32.60
CA GLU A 461 -11.37 -1.33 -32.58
C GLU A 461 -11.01 -1.76 -31.16
N ARG A 462 -10.28 -2.88 -31.03
CA ARG A 462 -9.77 -3.33 -29.73
C ARG A 462 -8.81 -2.29 -29.15
N GLY A 463 -9.09 -1.86 -27.92
CA GLY A 463 -8.31 -0.86 -27.19
C GLY A 463 -8.85 0.57 -27.26
N ASP A 464 -9.92 0.84 -28.02
CA ASP A 464 -10.60 2.15 -27.98
C ASP A 464 -11.34 2.34 -26.64
N MET A 465 -11.41 3.59 -26.15
CA MET A 465 -12.13 3.93 -24.91
C MET A 465 -13.50 4.55 -25.22
N ILE A 466 -14.55 4.11 -24.51
CA ILE A 466 -15.91 4.63 -24.63
C ILE A 466 -16.38 5.09 -23.26
N LYS A 467 -17.03 6.26 -23.18
CA LYS A 467 -17.86 6.61 -22.03
C LYS A 467 -19.28 6.09 -22.25
N VAL A 468 -19.75 5.17 -21.42
CA VAL A 468 -21.13 4.68 -21.46
C VAL A 468 -22.07 5.81 -21.02
N VAL A 469 -23.20 5.98 -21.71
CA VAL A 469 -24.23 6.99 -21.40
C VAL A 469 -25.53 6.32 -20.96
N GLY A 470 -25.88 5.19 -21.59
CA GLY A 470 -27.00 4.34 -21.20
C GLY A 470 -26.78 2.92 -21.69
N ILE A 471 -27.46 1.97 -21.04
CA ILE A 471 -27.41 0.53 -21.33
C ILE A 471 -28.86 0.07 -21.44
N TRP A 472 -29.16 -0.85 -22.34
CA TRP A 472 -30.52 -1.29 -22.67
C TRP A 472 -30.67 -2.81 -22.46
N ASP A 473 -31.88 -3.25 -22.12
CA ASP A 473 -32.23 -4.64 -21.81
C ASP A 473 -32.14 -5.60 -23.02
N ASP A 474 -32.20 -5.06 -24.24
CA ASP A 474 -31.91 -5.75 -25.50
C ASP A 474 -30.41 -6.07 -25.71
N GLY A 475 -29.53 -5.63 -24.81
CA GLY A 475 -28.09 -5.88 -24.84
C GLY A 475 -27.26 -4.81 -25.56
N TRP A 476 -27.88 -3.73 -26.04
CA TRP A 476 -27.16 -2.59 -26.61
C TRP A 476 -26.77 -1.56 -25.55
N ALA A 477 -25.79 -0.72 -25.87
CA ALA A 477 -25.38 0.41 -25.03
C ALA A 477 -25.14 1.66 -25.88
N THR A 478 -25.67 2.79 -25.41
CA THR A 478 -25.39 4.11 -25.98
C THR A 478 -24.16 4.68 -25.30
N GLY A 479 -23.14 5.04 -26.07
CA GLY A 479 -21.88 5.58 -25.56
C GLY A 479 -21.32 6.71 -26.41
N VAL A 480 -20.31 7.40 -25.88
CA VAL A 480 -19.54 8.44 -26.56
C VAL A 480 -18.09 7.97 -26.63
N MET A 481 -17.53 7.84 -27.83
CA MET A 481 -16.12 7.50 -28.00
C MET A 481 -15.23 8.59 -27.40
N LEU A 482 -14.14 8.18 -26.75
CA LEU A 482 -13.14 9.06 -26.18
C LEU A 482 -11.88 9.02 -27.06
N ASP A 483 -11.23 10.18 -27.22
CA ASP A 483 -9.97 10.32 -27.98
C ASP A 483 -8.76 9.81 -27.15
N GLN A 484 -8.85 8.55 -26.69
CA GLN A 484 -7.89 7.87 -25.81
C GLN A 484 -7.95 6.35 -26.05
N ARG A 485 -6.82 5.65 -25.97
CA ARG A 485 -6.77 4.17 -25.94
C ARG A 485 -6.47 3.62 -24.55
N ALA A 486 -6.84 2.36 -24.34
CA ALA A 486 -6.68 1.65 -23.07
C ALA A 486 -5.22 1.61 -22.59
N ASP A 487 -4.27 1.36 -23.51
CA ASP A 487 -2.83 1.32 -23.21
C ASP A 487 -2.33 2.66 -22.61
N ASP A 488 -2.77 3.80 -23.18
CA ASP A 488 -2.45 5.14 -22.68
C ASP A 488 -3.10 5.40 -21.30
N TRP A 489 -4.29 4.86 -21.06
CA TRP A 489 -5.02 5.02 -19.81
C TRP A 489 -4.38 4.24 -18.68
N GLU A 490 -4.00 2.98 -18.90
CA GLU A 490 -3.26 2.17 -17.92
C GLU A 490 -1.87 2.76 -17.65
N ALA A 491 -1.14 3.19 -18.68
CA ALA A 491 0.17 3.82 -18.52
C ALA A 491 0.10 5.08 -17.63
N ARG A 492 -0.92 5.92 -17.80
CA ARG A 492 -1.18 7.09 -16.93
C ARG A 492 -1.52 6.66 -15.50
N ARG A 493 -2.42 5.68 -15.34
CA ARG A 493 -2.87 5.17 -14.01
C ARG A 493 -1.73 4.53 -13.23
N GLN A 494 -0.78 3.87 -13.91
CA GLN A 494 0.39 3.24 -13.30
C GLN A 494 1.54 4.24 -13.05
N ALA A 495 1.64 5.34 -13.80
CA ALA A 495 2.55 6.46 -13.50
C ALA A 495 2.13 7.29 -12.27
N GLN A 496 0.84 7.26 -11.89
CA GLN A 496 0.26 7.95 -10.74
C GLN A 496 0.46 7.23 -9.38
N ARG A 497 1.05 6.04 -9.36
CA ARG A 497 1.39 5.29 -8.15
C ARG A 497 2.89 4.96 -8.13
N ASP A 498 3.69 5.90 -7.64
CA ASP A 498 5.11 5.62 -7.39
C ASP A 498 5.34 5.20 -5.94
N SER A 499 6.21 4.22 -5.74
CA SER A 499 6.62 3.77 -4.41
C SER A 499 8.10 3.40 -4.44
N ASP A 500 8.89 4.19 -3.73
CA ASP A 500 10.34 4.12 -3.68
C ASP A 500 10.83 3.87 -2.25
N GLN A 501 12.14 4.01 -2.01
CA GLN A 501 12.79 3.67 -0.74
C GLN A 501 12.40 2.28 -0.20
N ALA A 502 12.51 1.24 -1.05
CA ALA A 502 12.12 -0.13 -0.74
C ALA A 502 10.67 -0.31 -0.23
N GLY A 503 9.74 0.54 -0.70
CA GLY A 503 8.33 0.50 -0.31
C GLY A 503 7.99 1.28 0.96
N ARG A 504 8.96 2.01 1.54
CA ARG A 504 8.73 2.85 2.73
C ARG A 504 8.20 4.24 2.39
N ARG A 505 8.21 4.62 1.10
CA ARG A 505 7.62 5.85 0.58
C ARG A 505 6.61 5.56 -0.52
N THR A 506 5.58 6.40 -0.62
CA THR A 506 4.61 6.41 -1.72
C THR A 506 4.26 7.84 -2.11
N SER A 507 4.11 8.09 -3.40
CA SER A 507 3.67 9.37 -3.96
C SER A 507 2.31 9.21 -4.64
N MET A 508 1.33 10.00 -4.21
CA MET A 508 -0.05 9.94 -4.69
C MET A 508 -0.44 11.27 -5.33
N TYR A 509 -0.98 11.22 -6.53
CA TYR A 509 -1.59 12.36 -7.22
C TYR A 509 -3.11 12.36 -7.01
N GLY A 510 -3.70 13.54 -6.80
CA GLY A 510 -5.15 13.72 -6.62
C GLY A 510 -5.56 15.18 -6.78
N THR A 511 -6.73 15.54 -6.23
CA THR A 511 -7.24 16.92 -6.20
C THR A 511 -7.68 17.30 -4.79
N ILE A 512 -7.58 18.58 -4.47
CA ILE A 512 -8.13 19.23 -3.27
C ILE A 512 -8.84 20.49 -3.79
N ASP A 513 -10.10 20.71 -3.42
CA ASP A 513 -10.92 21.84 -3.89
C ASP A 513 -10.89 22.04 -5.42
N ASP A 514 -10.96 20.91 -6.16
CA ASP A 514 -10.79 20.77 -7.62
C ASP A 514 -9.43 21.21 -8.22
N GLU A 515 -8.52 21.77 -7.41
CA GLU A 515 -7.13 22.04 -7.82
C GLU A 515 -6.22 20.80 -7.64
N PRO A 516 -5.18 20.64 -8.48
CA PRO A 516 -4.31 19.46 -8.46
C PRO A 516 -3.41 19.44 -7.21
N ALA A 517 -3.31 18.28 -6.57
CA ALA A 517 -2.56 18.07 -5.34
C ALA A 517 -1.64 16.84 -5.47
N LEU A 518 -0.51 16.86 -4.76
CA LEU A 518 0.40 15.71 -4.68
C LEU A 518 0.80 15.45 -3.23
N LEU A 519 0.46 14.25 -2.74
CA LEU A 519 0.67 13.82 -1.37
C LEU A 519 1.75 12.74 -1.34
N VAL A 520 2.90 13.06 -0.73
CA VAL A 520 3.99 12.11 -0.50
C VAL A 520 3.92 11.63 0.95
N VAL A 521 3.86 10.32 1.15
CA VAL A 521 3.79 9.69 2.47
C VAL A 521 5.00 8.80 2.66
N GLU A 522 5.70 9.00 3.78
CA GLU A 522 6.95 8.36 4.18
C GLU A 522 6.76 7.65 5.52
N ARG A 523 7.31 6.45 5.69
CA ARG A 523 7.47 5.84 7.02
C ARG A 523 8.48 6.66 7.83
N ALA A 524 8.09 7.04 9.04
CA ALA A 524 9.01 7.70 9.96
C ALA A 524 10.11 6.72 10.45
N PRO A 525 11.30 7.22 10.83
CA PRO A 525 12.26 6.43 11.60
C PRO A 525 11.70 6.12 13.00
N PHE A 526 12.13 5.01 13.60
CA PHE A 526 11.81 4.75 15.00
C PHE A 526 12.60 5.70 15.92
N PRO A 527 11.94 6.38 16.89
CA PRO A 527 12.63 7.16 17.92
C PRO A 527 13.69 6.34 18.67
N THR A 528 14.84 6.97 18.93
CA THR A 528 16.02 6.36 19.57
C THR A 528 15.97 6.37 21.10
N SER A 529 14.86 6.80 21.72
CA SER A 529 14.75 6.86 23.18
C SER A 529 14.48 5.49 23.79
N ASP A 530 15.26 5.12 24.81
CA ASP A 530 15.12 3.84 25.55
C ASP A 530 13.68 3.61 26.06
N GLU A 531 13.01 4.68 26.47
CA GLU A 531 11.62 4.66 26.95
C GLU A 531 10.61 4.27 25.85
N TYR A 532 10.86 4.66 24.59
CA TYR A 532 10.05 4.23 23.45
C TYR A 532 10.44 2.82 23.01
N LEU A 533 11.73 2.55 22.80
CA LEU A 533 12.23 1.25 22.34
C LEU A 533 11.84 0.11 23.29
N GLY A 534 11.90 0.36 24.61
CA GLY A 534 11.45 -0.58 25.63
C GLY A 534 9.93 -0.80 25.68
N ARG A 535 9.12 0.11 25.12
CA ARG A 535 7.66 -0.01 25.02
C ARG A 535 7.20 -0.74 23.76
N ILE A 536 7.95 -0.69 22.66
CA ILE A 536 7.55 -1.28 21.36
C ILE A 536 6.89 -2.67 21.48
N PRO A 537 7.43 -3.66 22.22
CA PRO A 537 6.83 -4.99 22.30
C PRO A 537 5.46 -5.03 22.99
N ALA A 538 5.17 -4.05 23.86
CA ALA A 538 3.91 -3.92 24.60
C ALA A 538 2.90 -2.99 23.89
N SER A 539 3.37 -2.07 23.04
CA SER A 539 2.52 -1.14 22.29
C SER A 539 2.03 -1.68 20.93
N LEU A 540 2.22 -2.97 20.62
CA LEU A 540 1.74 -3.56 19.37
C LEU A 540 0.24 -3.90 19.44
N ALA A 541 -0.59 -3.12 18.73
CA ALA A 541 -2.01 -3.45 18.49
C ALA A 541 -2.21 -4.59 17.47
N GLY A 542 -1.17 -5.32 17.09
CA GLY A 542 -1.26 -6.54 16.29
C GLY A 542 0.11 -7.08 15.89
N LEU A 543 0.27 -8.40 15.97
CA LEU A 543 1.49 -9.11 15.55
C LEU A 543 1.09 -10.35 14.75
N LYS A 544 1.54 -10.44 13.50
CA LYS A 544 1.37 -11.60 12.61
C LYS A 544 2.75 -12.20 12.33
N ASN A 545 3.04 -13.36 12.90
CA ASN A 545 4.25 -14.08 12.52
C ASN A 545 4.18 -14.52 11.04
N LEU A 546 5.30 -14.36 10.34
CA LEU A 546 5.48 -14.83 8.95
C LEU A 546 6.23 -16.17 8.91
N GLY A 547 7.12 -16.40 9.87
CA GLY A 547 7.82 -17.66 10.05
C GLY A 547 8.76 -17.66 11.25
N ALA A 548 9.27 -18.85 11.55
CA ALA A 548 10.34 -19.07 12.51
C ALA A 548 11.21 -20.26 12.07
N ASN A 549 12.51 -20.19 12.37
CA ASN A 549 13.50 -21.24 12.14
C ASN A 549 14.54 -21.20 13.26
N ASP A 550 14.57 -22.23 14.10
CA ASP A 550 15.37 -22.27 15.33
C ASP A 550 15.17 -21.01 16.19
N ILE A 551 16.23 -20.26 16.53
CA ILE A 551 16.14 -19.00 17.30
C ILE A 551 15.62 -17.79 16.51
N TYR A 552 15.51 -17.89 15.17
CA TYR A 552 15.11 -16.76 14.32
C TYR A 552 13.59 -16.77 14.11
N SER A 553 12.93 -15.63 14.32
CA SER A 553 11.53 -15.44 13.95
C SER A 553 11.32 -14.06 13.33
N TRP A 554 10.43 -13.98 12.34
CA TRP A 554 10.13 -12.75 11.61
C TRP A 554 8.62 -12.57 11.48
N SER A 555 8.16 -11.34 11.68
CA SER A 555 6.74 -11.02 11.89
C SER A 555 6.42 -9.64 11.32
N LEU A 556 5.18 -9.44 10.87
CA LEU A 556 4.62 -8.11 10.63
C LEU A 556 3.95 -7.62 11.90
N ALA A 557 4.21 -6.35 12.26
CA ALA A 557 3.63 -5.69 13.43
C ALA A 557 2.80 -4.47 13.01
N ARG A 558 1.80 -4.14 13.84
CA ARG A 558 1.04 -2.89 13.77
C ARG A 558 1.16 -2.20 15.11
N MET A 559 1.64 -0.95 15.12
CA MET A 559 1.67 -0.12 16.33
C MET A 559 0.23 0.16 16.80
N GLY A 560 0.04 0.26 18.11
CA GLY A 560 -1.18 0.79 18.72
C GLY A 560 -1.16 2.32 18.78
N SER A 561 -2.33 2.89 19.03
CA SER A 561 -2.43 4.28 19.49
C SER A 561 -1.87 4.40 20.91
N ASP A 562 -1.18 5.50 21.19
CA ASP A 562 -0.94 5.91 22.58
C ASP A 562 -2.29 6.21 23.25
N ASP A 563 -2.68 5.41 24.25
CA ASP A 563 -3.94 5.61 24.97
C ASP A 563 -3.89 6.91 25.82
N GLU A 564 -4.82 7.84 25.56
CA GLU A 564 -4.91 9.18 26.20
C GLU A 564 -5.18 9.17 27.73
N HIS A 565 -5.06 8.02 28.41
CA HIS A 565 -5.53 7.80 29.79
C HIS A 565 -4.41 7.86 30.84
N GLY A 566 -3.23 8.38 30.49
CA GLY A 566 -2.14 8.70 31.43
C GLY A 566 -2.20 10.14 31.94
N PRO A 567 -2.09 10.41 33.26
CA PRO A 567 -2.23 11.76 33.83
C PRO A 567 -1.08 12.75 33.49
N ASN A 568 -0.11 12.35 32.66
CA ASN A 568 1.01 13.16 32.19
C ASN A 568 1.01 13.34 30.65
N ALA A 569 -0.16 13.24 30.00
CA ALA A 569 -0.29 13.28 28.53
C ALA A 569 0.34 14.52 27.87
N GLU A 570 0.40 15.67 28.56
CA GLU A 570 1.02 16.91 28.05
C GLU A 570 2.56 16.84 27.87
N GLN A 571 3.22 15.76 28.30
CA GLN A 571 4.68 15.57 28.17
C GLN A 571 5.09 14.25 27.52
N ALA A 572 4.15 13.37 27.17
CA ALA A 572 4.41 12.26 26.26
C ALA A 572 4.37 12.81 24.83
N GLY A 573 5.54 13.05 24.23
CA GLY A 573 5.65 13.60 22.88
C GLY A 573 5.02 12.68 21.83
N PHE A 574 4.15 13.23 20.98
CA PHE A 574 3.49 12.53 19.88
C PHE A 574 4.49 11.77 19.00
N VAL A 575 4.37 10.44 18.96
CA VAL A 575 5.20 9.59 18.08
C VAL A 575 4.49 9.40 16.74
N ALA A 576 5.09 9.92 15.67
CA ALA A 576 4.56 9.78 14.32
C ALA A 576 5.04 8.48 13.66
N ASP A 577 4.13 7.60 13.27
CA ASP A 577 4.40 6.42 12.40
C ASP A 577 4.70 6.82 10.94
N LEU A 578 4.23 8.00 10.52
CA LEU A 578 4.23 8.49 9.15
C LEU A 578 4.59 9.97 9.08
N LYS A 579 5.45 10.33 8.12
CA LYS A 579 5.68 11.68 7.65
C LYS A 579 4.87 11.93 6.39
N ILE A 580 4.30 13.13 6.27
CA ILE A 580 3.42 13.53 5.16
C ILE A 580 3.90 14.87 4.61
N ASN A 581 4.19 14.92 3.31
CA ASN A 581 4.52 16.15 2.59
C ASN A 581 3.42 16.40 1.54
N LEU A 582 2.69 17.52 1.66
CA LEU A 582 1.66 17.93 0.70
C LEU A 582 2.20 19.04 -0.22
N ILE A 583 2.13 18.83 -1.53
CA ILE A 583 2.39 19.85 -2.55
C ILE A 583 1.03 20.29 -3.10
N TYR A 584 0.61 21.50 -2.74
CA TYR A 584 -0.66 22.09 -3.14
C TYR A 584 -0.55 23.63 -3.27
N PRO A 585 -1.01 24.23 -4.38
CA PRO A 585 -1.37 23.58 -5.65
C PRO A 585 -0.13 22.95 -6.30
N CYS A 586 -0.27 21.74 -6.85
CA CYS A 586 0.80 21.08 -7.57
C CYS A 586 0.83 21.52 -9.04
N THR A 587 1.92 21.20 -9.76
CA THR A 587 2.07 21.57 -11.18
C THR A 587 2.49 20.35 -11.97
N GLU A 588 2.33 20.40 -13.29
CA GLU A 588 2.76 19.32 -14.18
C GLU A 588 4.25 18.95 -14.01
N THR A 589 5.12 19.92 -13.68
CA THR A 589 6.53 19.64 -13.35
C THR A 589 6.73 18.94 -12.01
N HIS A 590 5.80 19.07 -11.06
CA HIS A 590 5.77 18.27 -9.84
C HIS A 590 5.26 16.85 -10.14
N VAL A 591 4.19 16.71 -10.92
CA VAL A 591 3.66 15.40 -11.36
C VAL A 591 4.76 14.61 -12.08
N GLN A 592 5.39 15.18 -13.11
CA GLN A 592 6.48 14.52 -13.85
C GLN A 592 7.75 14.24 -13.02
N LYS A 593 7.92 14.85 -11.84
CA LYS A 593 9.03 14.56 -10.91
C LYS A 593 8.72 13.36 -10.00
N TYR A 594 7.50 13.26 -9.49
CA TYR A 594 7.06 12.24 -8.53
C TYR A 594 6.29 11.06 -9.16
N SER A 595 5.98 11.14 -10.46
CA SER A 595 5.48 10.01 -11.23
C SER A 595 6.57 8.98 -11.50
N LYS A 596 6.19 7.71 -11.41
CA LYS A 596 7.05 6.55 -11.65
C LYS A 596 7.63 6.61 -13.06
N GLN A 597 8.95 6.73 -13.17
CA GLN A 597 9.65 6.86 -14.44
C GLN A 597 10.89 5.96 -14.49
N ARG A 598 11.28 5.54 -15.69
CA ARG A 598 12.54 4.81 -15.88
C ARG A 598 13.70 5.78 -15.64
N VAL A 599 14.71 5.31 -14.92
CA VAL A 599 15.96 6.04 -14.70
C VAL A 599 17.01 5.59 -15.72
N ARG A 600 17.80 6.53 -16.21
CA ARG A 600 18.89 6.33 -17.17
C ARG A 600 20.17 6.86 -16.54
N CYS A 601 21.24 6.09 -16.66
CA CYS A 601 22.60 6.60 -16.48
C CYS A 601 22.96 7.39 -17.75
N VAL A 602 23.64 8.53 -17.59
CA VAL A 602 24.17 9.35 -18.68
C VAL A 602 25.59 9.81 -18.34
N THR A 603 26.46 9.88 -19.35
CA THR A 603 27.83 10.39 -19.21
C THR A 603 27.96 11.73 -19.92
N GLU A 604 28.13 12.81 -19.13
CA GLU A 604 28.23 14.19 -19.59
C GLU A 604 29.69 14.61 -19.78
N THR A 605 30.10 14.78 -21.04
CA THR A 605 31.44 15.29 -21.38
C THR A 605 31.51 16.82 -21.23
N PRO A 606 32.71 17.43 -21.15
CA PRO A 606 32.88 18.89 -21.12
C PRO A 606 32.21 19.64 -22.27
N GLU A 607 32.12 19.02 -23.46
CA GLU A 607 31.46 19.57 -24.64
C GLU A 607 29.94 19.60 -24.45
N ILE A 608 29.34 18.48 -24.03
CA ILE A 608 27.89 18.40 -23.72
C ILE A 608 27.53 19.40 -22.62
N TYR A 609 28.38 19.50 -21.58
CA TYR A 609 28.21 20.49 -20.52
C TYR A 609 28.16 21.92 -21.09
N LYS A 610 29.13 22.29 -21.93
CA LYS A 610 29.29 23.64 -22.47
C LYS A 610 28.23 24.01 -23.51
N GLU A 611 27.85 23.08 -24.38
CA GLU A 611 26.93 23.31 -25.50
C GLU A 611 25.45 23.16 -25.12
N CYS A 612 25.10 22.21 -24.25
CA CYS A 612 23.70 21.90 -23.95
C CYS A 612 23.29 22.28 -22.52
N ILE A 613 24.09 21.86 -21.53
CA ILE A 613 23.71 21.94 -20.12
C ILE A 613 23.87 23.37 -19.58
N ARG A 614 24.97 24.06 -19.89
CA ARG A 614 25.22 25.43 -19.41
C ARG A 614 24.19 26.46 -19.92
N PRO A 615 23.69 26.39 -21.18
CA PRO A 615 22.51 27.15 -21.60
C PRO A 615 21.23 26.78 -20.85
N TYR A 616 20.96 25.49 -20.60
CA TYR A 616 19.81 25.04 -19.81
C TYR A 616 19.86 25.54 -18.36
N MET A 617 21.04 25.53 -17.72
CA MET A 617 21.23 26.10 -16.38
C MET A 617 20.92 27.60 -16.34
N ARG A 618 21.28 28.33 -17.41
CA ARG A 618 21.00 29.76 -17.53
C ARG A 618 19.50 30.03 -17.61
N SER A 619 18.77 29.37 -18.52
CA SER A 619 17.30 29.50 -18.57
C SER A 619 16.63 29.05 -17.26
N ARG A 620 17.19 28.01 -16.61
CA ARG A 620 16.98 27.61 -15.21
C ARG A 620 16.90 28.78 -14.22
N ARG A 621 17.84 29.72 -14.32
CA ARG A 621 18.01 30.85 -13.39
C ARG A 621 17.20 32.07 -13.82
N ASP A 622 17.20 32.37 -15.11
CA ASP A 622 16.47 33.51 -15.70
C ASP A 622 14.94 33.38 -15.53
N GLN A 623 14.41 32.15 -15.44
CA GLN A 623 13.01 31.86 -15.11
C GLN A 623 12.62 32.13 -13.63
N GLY A 624 13.52 32.63 -12.78
CA GLY A 624 13.21 32.99 -11.39
C GLY A 624 12.98 31.81 -10.43
N ARG A 625 13.27 30.55 -10.83
CA ARG A 625 13.13 29.34 -9.99
C ARG A 625 13.95 29.39 -8.67
N LEU A 626 14.88 30.35 -8.52
CA LEU A 626 15.70 30.56 -7.31
C LEU A 626 15.15 31.58 -6.31
N ASN A 627 14.00 32.23 -6.57
CA ASN A 627 13.48 33.29 -5.69
C ASN A 627 13.28 32.85 -4.23
N TRP A 628 12.97 31.57 -3.98
CA TRP A 628 12.87 31.03 -2.62
C TRP A 628 14.24 30.99 -1.91
N VAL A 629 15.31 30.56 -2.59
CA VAL A 629 16.69 30.56 -2.07
C VAL A 629 17.11 31.96 -1.64
N PHE A 630 16.87 32.96 -2.50
CA PHE A 630 17.23 34.34 -2.18
C PHE A 630 16.41 34.92 -1.02
N ASN A 631 15.14 34.53 -0.85
CA ASN A 631 14.34 34.91 0.32
C ASN A 631 14.91 34.34 1.64
N ILE A 632 15.50 33.14 1.63
CA ILE A 632 16.14 32.54 2.83
C ILE A 632 17.47 33.23 3.11
N ILE A 633 18.33 33.39 2.10
CA ILE A 633 19.62 34.10 2.22
C ILE A 633 19.41 35.50 2.80
N GLU A 634 18.50 36.27 2.21
CA GLU A 634 18.20 37.64 2.62
C GLU A 634 17.34 37.72 3.91
N GLY A 635 17.05 36.59 4.56
CA GLY A 635 16.33 36.53 5.84
C GLY A 635 14.85 36.94 5.79
N ARG A 636 14.25 36.97 4.59
CA ARG A 636 12.85 37.34 4.36
C ARG A 636 11.87 36.20 4.68
N LYS A 637 12.33 34.95 4.68
CA LYS A 637 11.60 33.73 5.05
C LYS A 637 12.51 32.76 5.80
N GLU A 638 11.92 31.86 6.59
CA GLU A 638 12.59 30.74 7.30
C GLU A 638 13.74 31.16 8.24
N ALA A 639 13.89 32.46 8.54
CA ALA A 639 14.98 32.99 9.38
C ALA A 639 14.96 32.48 10.84
N GLN A 640 13.84 31.92 11.29
CA GLN A 640 13.63 31.26 12.58
C GLN A 640 14.04 29.77 12.57
N ASP A 641 14.15 29.17 11.38
CA ASP A 641 14.49 27.76 11.15
C ASP A 641 15.99 27.56 10.87
N VAL A 642 16.72 28.65 10.61
CA VAL A 642 18.17 28.67 10.37
C VAL A 642 18.93 28.40 11.67
N ILE A 643 19.68 27.29 11.68
CA ILE A 643 20.51 26.82 12.79
C ILE A 643 21.74 27.71 12.96
N TYR A 644 22.43 27.99 11.84
CA TYR A 644 23.64 28.81 11.82
C TYR A 644 23.59 29.72 10.59
N ARG A 645 24.06 30.97 10.76
CA ARG A 645 24.36 31.83 9.62
C ARG A 645 25.57 32.71 9.90
N THR A 646 26.35 32.97 8.85
CA THR A 646 27.15 34.19 8.81
C THR A 646 26.22 35.40 8.84
N LYS A 647 26.69 36.52 9.41
CA LYS A 647 25.99 37.79 9.26
C LYS A 647 26.05 38.20 7.79
N LEU A 648 24.90 38.55 7.23
CA LEU A 648 24.74 38.91 5.82
C LEU A 648 25.72 40.02 5.42
N GLY A 649 26.52 39.80 4.39
CA GLY A 649 27.53 40.74 3.88
C GLY A 649 28.80 40.93 4.73
N GLU A 650 28.88 40.43 5.98
CA GLU A 650 30.09 40.58 6.82
C GLU A 650 31.20 39.60 6.41
N ALA A 651 30.84 38.47 5.78
CA ALA A 651 31.77 37.44 5.29
C ALA A 651 32.01 37.48 3.77
N GLY A 652 31.40 38.42 3.03
CA GLY A 652 31.49 38.47 1.57
C GLY A 652 31.11 37.15 0.89
N ASP A 653 31.93 36.69 -0.06
CA ASP A 653 31.72 35.43 -0.78
C ASP A 653 31.95 34.16 0.08
N GLU A 654 32.43 34.29 1.31
CA GLU A 654 32.58 33.20 2.29
C GLU A 654 31.31 32.97 3.14
N GLY A 655 30.29 33.82 2.97
CA GLY A 655 29.03 33.70 3.68
C GLY A 655 28.27 32.42 3.38
N PHE A 656 27.64 31.83 4.41
CA PHE A 656 26.73 30.69 4.28
C PHE A 656 25.72 30.64 5.43
N LEU A 657 24.65 29.89 5.21
CA LEU A 657 23.65 29.53 6.22
C LEU A 657 23.37 28.03 6.21
N LEU A 658 22.97 27.51 7.36
CA LEU A 658 22.66 26.10 7.61
C LEU A 658 21.22 26.01 8.15
N LEU A 659 20.36 25.27 7.45
CA LEU A 659 18.98 25.01 7.84
C LEU A 659 18.70 23.49 7.87
N PRO A 660 17.70 23.01 8.61
CA PRO A 660 17.23 21.63 8.49
C PRO A 660 16.64 21.40 7.09
N ASP A 661 16.94 20.25 6.49
CA ASP A 661 16.35 19.84 5.22
C ASP A 661 14.87 19.50 5.40
N LEU A 662 14.03 19.76 4.38
CA LEU A 662 12.59 19.46 4.40
C LEU A 662 12.31 17.98 4.72
N ASN A 663 13.22 17.07 4.36
CA ASN A 663 13.07 15.64 4.59
C ASN A 663 13.37 15.22 6.04
N TRP A 664 14.04 16.03 6.86
CA TRP A 664 14.30 15.73 8.28
C TRP A 664 13.05 15.96 9.17
N ASP A 665 12.99 15.30 10.33
CA ASP A 665 11.96 15.48 11.36
C ASP A 665 12.33 16.54 12.42
N ARG A 666 13.60 16.97 12.45
CA ARG A 666 14.22 17.86 13.45
C ARG A 666 14.32 17.27 14.86
N GLY A 667 14.07 15.97 15.03
CA GLY A 667 14.10 15.27 16.32
C GLY A 667 15.06 14.09 16.35
N THR A 668 15.02 13.23 15.34
CA THR A 668 15.84 12.02 15.26
C THR A 668 17.23 12.37 14.74
N LEU A 669 18.25 12.39 15.61
CA LEU A 669 19.63 12.74 15.23
C LEU A 669 20.28 11.72 14.28
N ASP A 670 19.90 10.45 14.36
CA ASP A 670 20.35 9.41 13.39
C ASP A 670 19.82 9.71 11.97
N ALA A 671 18.69 10.40 11.87
CA ALA A 671 18.11 10.87 10.63
C ALA A 671 18.52 12.31 10.27
N LEU A 672 19.48 12.92 10.98
CA LEU A 672 19.88 14.32 10.77
C LEU A 672 20.29 14.56 9.33
N HIS A 673 19.60 15.52 8.71
CA HIS A 673 19.84 16.00 7.36
C HIS A 673 19.67 17.51 7.37
N LEU A 674 20.79 18.21 7.20
CA LEU A 674 20.88 19.66 7.10
C LEU A 674 21.29 20.06 5.68
N LEU A 675 20.91 21.29 5.32
CA LEU A 675 21.18 21.90 4.03
C LEU A 675 21.98 23.18 4.25
N ALA A 676 23.19 23.23 3.72
CA ALA A 676 24.03 24.42 3.69
C ALA A 676 23.83 25.17 2.37
N ILE A 677 23.48 26.45 2.45
CA ILE A 677 23.30 27.35 1.31
C ILE A 677 24.33 28.46 1.40
N VAL A 678 25.13 28.65 0.35
CA VAL A 678 26.16 29.70 0.30
C VAL A 678 25.56 31.04 -0.11
N GLU A 679 26.14 32.15 0.37
CA GLU A 679 25.68 33.51 0.11
C GLU A 679 26.08 34.01 -1.30
N ARG A 680 27.27 33.60 -1.77
CA ARG A 680 27.76 33.87 -3.14
C ARG A 680 26.84 33.26 -4.20
N ARG A 681 26.63 33.98 -5.30
CA ARG A 681 25.61 33.64 -6.33
C ARG A 681 26.18 33.20 -7.69
N ASP A 682 27.50 33.08 -7.79
CA ASP A 682 28.28 32.78 -9.00
C ASP A 682 28.45 31.27 -9.26
N ILE A 683 28.56 30.44 -8.22
CA ILE A 683 28.66 28.98 -8.33
C ILE A 683 27.24 28.39 -8.46
N TRP A 684 26.94 27.77 -9.61
CA TRP A 684 25.59 27.25 -9.92
C TRP A 684 25.46 25.74 -9.66
N SER A 685 26.58 25.01 -9.75
CA SER A 685 26.70 23.58 -9.46
C SER A 685 28.17 23.23 -9.22
N LEU A 686 28.49 21.96 -8.93
CA LEU A 686 29.88 21.52 -8.76
C LEU A 686 30.77 21.76 -9.99
N ARG A 687 30.20 21.94 -11.20
CA ARG A 687 30.93 22.30 -12.43
C ARG A 687 31.63 23.67 -12.36
N ASP A 688 31.17 24.58 -11.51
CA ASP A 688 31.78 25.91 -11.31
C ASP A 688 32.93 25.87 -10.30
N LEU A 689 33.25 24.71 -9.72
CA LEU A 689 34.36 24.53 -8.80
C LEU A 689 35.69 24.38 -9.56
N LYS A 690 36.70 25.13 -9.10
CA LYS A 690 38.01 25.31 -9.72
C LYS A 690 39.10 25.27 -8.66
N ARG A 691 40.37 25.11 -9.04
CA ARG A 691 41.48 24.98 -8.07
C ARG A 691 41.57 26.17 -7.10
N LYS A 692 41.32 27.41 -7.57
CA LYS A 692 41.21 28.60 -6.70
C LYS A 692 40.11 28.54 -5.61
N HIS A 693 39.12 27.65 -5.75
CA HIS A 693 38.06 27.47 -4.77
C HIS A 693 38.40 26.45 -3.67
N ILE A 694 39.56 25.76 -3.73
CA ILE A 694 39.96 24.75 -2.73
C ILE A 694 39.98 25.34 -1.29
N PRO A 695 40.63 26.48 -1.00
CA PRO A 695 40.68 27.00 0.38
C PRO A 695 39.30 27.38 0.93
N TRP A 696 38.40 27.85 0.05
CA TRP A 696 37.01 28.19 0.37
C TRP A 696 36.15 26.94 0.64
N LEU A 697 36.35 25.87 -0.14
CA LEU A 697 35.70 24.57 0.11
C LEU A 697 36.15 23.95 1.43
N GLU A 698 37.45 23.99 1.75
CA GLU A 698 38.01 23.51 3.01
C GLU A 698 37.50 24.35 4.20
N HIS A 699 37.50 25.69 4.08
CA HIS A 699 36.94 26.57 5.11
C HIS A 699 35.46 26.28 5.39
N ILE A 700 34.64 26.14 4.35
CA ILE A 700 33.21 25.84 4.51
C ILE A 700 33.00 24.44 5.08
N LYS A 701 33.78 23.43 4.68
CA LYS A 701 33.73 22.09 5.28
C LYS A 701 33.94 22.15 6.79
N ASP A 702 35.04 22.75 7.23
CA ASP A 702 35.39 22.84 8.65
C ASP A 702 34.35 23.64 9.44
N LYS A 703 33.87 24.76 8.87
CA LYS A 703 32.81 25.58 9.49
C LYS A 703 31.48 24.84 9.61
N LEU A 704 31.08 24.06 8.61
CA LEU A 704 29.83 23.28 8.65
C LEU A 704 29.90 22.17 9.69
N ILE A 705 31.03 21.47 9.78
CA ILE A 705 31.27 20.45 10.80
C ILE A 705 31.23 21.09 12.19
N MET A 706 31.98 22.18 12.42
CA MET A 706 31.99 22.90 13.70
C MET A 706 30.59 23.37 14.11
N ALA A 707 29.85 24.06 13.22
CA ALA A 707 28.52 24.59 13.52
C ALA A 707 27.49 23.48 13.80
N THR A 708 27.60 22.33 13.12
CA THR A 708 26.73 21.17 13.35
C THR A 708 26.99 20.56 14.73
N VAL A 709 28.27 20.34 15.09
CA VAL A 709 28.66 19.76 16.39
C VAL A 709 28.41 20.72 17.56
N GLU A 710 28.58 22.04 17.36
CA GLU A 710 28.23 23.07 18.36
C GLU A 710 26.71 23.12 18.62
N THR A 711 25.88 22.88 17.59
CA THR A 711 24.42 22.81 17.73
C THR A 711 23.96 21.48 18.34
N TYR A 712 24.62 20.37 17.98
CA TYR A 712 24.24 19.01 18.38
C TYR A 712 25.43 18.28 19.05
N PRO A 713 25.70 18.54 20.35
CA PRO A 713 26.91 18.06 21.03
C PRO A 713 27.02 16.53 21.22
N SER A 714 26.00 15.77 20.81
CA SER A 714 25.98 14.30 20.77
C SER A 714 26.36 13.71 19.40
N VAL A 715 26.65 14.55 18.41
CA VAL A 715 27.15 14.13 17.09
C VAL A 715 28.63 14.50 16.98
N GLU A 716 29.48 13.54 16.61
CA GLU A 716 30.93 13.75 16.48
C GLU A 716 31.32 14.16 15.03
N PRO A 717 32.48 14.84 14.82
CA PRO A 717 32.89 15.35 13.50
C PRO A 717 32.97 14.30 12.38
N ASP A 718 33.31 13.06 12.71
CA ASP A 718 33.42 11.92 11.80
C ASP A 718 32.08 11.19 11.58
N GLN A 719 31.05 11.52 12.36
CA GLN A 719 29.68 11.04 12.19
C GLN A 719 28.90 11.85 11.13
N LEU A 720 29.56 12.73 10.36
CA LEU A 720 28.95 13.57 9.33
C LEU A 720 29.44 13.23 7.90
N LYS A 721 28.50 12.96 7.00
CA LYS A 721 28.72 12.83 5.55
C LYS A 721 28.38 14.16 4.87
N LEU A 722 29.35 14.79 4.22
CA LEU A 722 29.16 16.03 3.44
C LEU A 722 29.23 15.73 1.93
N TYR A 723 28.17 16.07 1.20
CA TYR A 723 28.07 15.83 -0.25
C TYR A 723 27.25 16.89 -0.99
N VAL A 724 27.41 16.95 -2.31
CA VAL A 724 26.65 17.83 -3.21
C VAL A 724 25.92 17.00 -4.26
N HIS A 725 24.85 17.53 -4.86
CA HIS A 725 24.12 16.85 -5.95
C HIS A 725 24.62 17.21 -7.35
N TYR A 726 24.69 16.21 -8.23
CA TYR A 726 24.80 16.43 -9.66
C TYR A 726 23.96 15.41 -10.46
N GLN A 727 23.05 15.83 -11.34
CA GLN A 727 22.53 17.21 -11.48
C GLN A 727 21.82 17.67 -10.19
N PRO A 728 22.00 18.93 -9.74
CA PRO A 728 21.33 19.45 -8.55
C PRO A 728 19.84 19.70 -8.79
N THR A 729 19.04 19.74 -7.72
CA THR A 729 17.59 20.03 -7.81
C THR A 729 17.31 21.48 -8.20
N TYR A 730 18.25 22.39 -7.94
CA TYR A 730 18.19 23.81 -8.29
C TYR A 730 19.61 24.37 -8.49
N TYR A 731 19.77 25.35 -9.39
CA TYR A 731 21.08 25.84 -9.83
C TYR A 731 21.66 26.98 -8.97
N HIS A 732 21.81 26.71 -7.69
CA HIS A 732 22.56 27.50 -6.72
C HIS A 732 23.35 26.52 -5.83
N PHE A 733 24.64 26.76 -5.58
CA PHE A 733 25.47 25.79 -4.86
C PHE A 733 24.97 25.54 -3.42
N HIS A 734 24.88 24.26 -3.05
CA HIS A 734 24.45 23.81 -1.74
C HIS A 734 25.16 22.50 -1.38
N ILE A 735 25.41 22.30 -0.09
CA ILE A 735 26.02 21.10 0.48
C ILE A 735 24.99 20.45 1.41
N HIS A 736 24.76 19.15 1.25
CA HIS A 736 24.01 18.36 2.22
C HIS A 736 24.97 17.87 3.30
N VAL A 737 24.59 18.09 4.56
CA VAL A 737 25.31 17.59 5.74
C VAL A 737 24.38 16.59 6.42
N VAL A 738 24.75 15.31 6.46
CA VAL A 738 23.88 14.27 7.02
C VAL A 738 24.63 13.35 7.99
N ASN A 739 23.94 12.75 8.94
CA ASN A 739 24.53 11.75 9.84
C ASN A 739 25.00 10.50 9.04
N VAL A 740 26.15 9.92 9.39
CA VAL A 740 26.62 8.61 8.88
C VAL A 740 25.55 7.53 8.98
N ALA A 741 24.77 7.53 10.06
CA ALA A 741 23.68 6.59 10.33
C ALA A 741 22.43 6.78 9.42
N LEU A 742 22.24 7.95 8.81
CA LEU A 742 21.08 8.21 7.95
C LEU A 742 21.07 7.23 6.76
N GLU A 743 20.00 6.45 6.66
CA GLU A 743 19.79 5.42 5.63
C GLU A 743 19.93 6.01 4.21
N ALA A 744 20.64 5.28 3.35
CA ALA A 744 21.08 5.76 2.04
C ALA A 744 19.97 5.72 0.98
N GLY A 745 18.97 6.60 1.14
CA GLY A 745 17.97 6.87 0.09
C GLY A 745 18.59 7.51 -1.17
N ALA A 746 17.77 7.71 -2.21
CA ALA A 746 18.22 8.19 -3.52
C ALA A 746 19.02 9.53 -3.51
N THR A 747 18.89 10.34 -2.44
CA THR A 747 19.69 11.55 -2.23
C THR A 747 21.17 11.28 -1.96
N GLN A 748 21.52 10.12 -1.39
CA GLN A 748 22.91 9.69 -1.10
C GLN A 748 23.49 8.76 -2.18
N ALA A 749 22.73 8.38 -3.19
CA ALA A 749 23.12 7.35 -4.15
C ALA A 749 24.27 7.79 -5.09
N THR A 750 25.11 6.83 -5.49
CA THR A 750 26.11 7.05 -6.56
C THR A 750 25.41 7.42 -7.87
N GLY A 751 26.03 8.31 -8.66
CA GLY A 751 25.37 8.92 -9.82
C GLY A 751 24.28 9.95 -9.44
N LYS A 752 24.29 10.45 -8.20
CA LYS A 752 23.49 11.60 -7.75
C LYS A 752 24.25 12.43 -6.70
N ALA A 753 24.78 11.78 -5.67
CA ALA A 753 25.62 12.38 -4.65
C ALA A 753 27.11 12.32 -5.03
N PHE A 754 27.81 13.42 -4.81
CA PHE A 754 29.26 13.53 -4.96
C PHE A 754 29.83 14.05 -3.63
N GLY A 755 30.67 13.25 -2.98
CA GLY A 755 31.26 13.59 -1.67
C GLY A 755 32.15 14.83 -1.76
N LEU A 756 32.02 15.74 -0.79
CA LEU A 756 32.73 17.03 -0.80
C LEU A 756 34.25 16.85 -0.82
N ASP A 757 34.77 15.93 0.00
CA ASP A 757 36.20 15.60 0.04
C ASP A 757 36.71 15.00 -1.27
N ALA A 758 35.92 14.17 -1.95
CA ALA A 758 36.30 13.60 -3.24
C ALA A 758 36.44 14.69 -4.32
N ILE A 759 35.63 15.75 -4.26
CA ILE A 759 35.74 16.92 -5.15
C ILE A 759 36.99 17.75 -4.81
N ILE A 760 37.24 18.00 -3.52
CA ILE A 760 38.42 18.74 -3.04
C ILE A 760 39.71 18.03 -3.48
N GLU A 761 39.84 16.72 -3.24
CA GLU A 761 41.02 15.95 -3.66
C GLU A 761 41.14 15.81 -5.18
N THR A 762 40.02 15.73 -5.92
CA THR A 762 40.05 15.80 -7.39
C THR A 762 40.67 17.13 -7.84
N LEU A 763 40.19 18.27 -7.33
CA LEU A 763 40.72 19.60 -7.67
C LEU A 763 42.19 19.78 -7.27
N LYS A 764 42.64 19.18 -6.15
CA LYS A 764 44.05 19.17 -5.76
C LYS A 764 44.93 18.44 -6.77
N VAL A 765 44.51 17.25 -7.23
CA VAL A 765 45.28 16.38 -8.13
C VAL A 765 45.20 16.80 -9.60
N MET A 766 44.15 17.52 -10.01
CA MET A 766 43.98 18.01 -11.39
C MET A 766 45.18 18.84 -11.88
N ALA A 767 45.68 18.51 -13.08
CA ALA A 767 46.71 19.27 -13.76
C ALA A 767 46.13 20.54 -14.41
N GLY A 768 46.79 21.68 -14.20
CA GLY A 768 46.37 22.98 -14.74
C GLY A 768 46.72 24.14 -13.81
N ASP A 769 46.32 25.34 -14.20
CA ASP A 769 46.41 26.56 -13.40
C ASP A 769 45.26 26.67 -12.39
N GLU A 770 45.10 27.84 -11.77
CA GLU A 770 44.03 28.11 -10.79
C GLU A 770 42.61 28.08 -11.40
N GLU A 771 42.49 28.23 -12.72
CA GLU A 771 41.21 28.22 -13.45
C GLU A 771 40.79 26.83 -13.93
N ALA A 772 41.67 25.82 -13.84
CA ALA A 772 41.28 24.42 -14.06
C ALA A 772 40.21 24.00 -13.04
N GLY A 773 39.25 23.17 -13.46
CA GLY A 773 38.13 22.80 -12.60
C GLY A 773 37.28 21.65 -13.12
N MET A 774 36.18 21.40 -12.40
CA MET A 774 35.28 20.29 -12.64
C MET A 774 34.52 20.40 -13.97
N ASP A 775 34.59 21.53 -14.68
CA ASP A 775 34.09 21.69 -16.05
C ASP A 775 34.87 20.86 -17.09
N ALA A 776 36.14 20.53 -16.82
CA ALA A 776 36.98 19.72 -17.71
C ALA A 776 36.85 18.18 -17.54
N VAL A 777 36.03 17.72 -16.59
CA VAL A 777 35.87 16.29 -16.24
C VAL A 777 34.65 15.67 -16.93
N SER A 778 34.68 14.39 -17.34
CA SER A 778 33.46 13.69 -17.76
C SER A 778 32.70 13.15 -16.55
N MET A 779 31.39 13.42 -16.46
CA MET A 779 30.57 13.10 -15.28
C MET A 779 29.44 12.14 -15.60
N THR A 780 29.45 10.98 -14.95
CA THR A 780 28.38 9.98 -15.07
C THR A 780 27.38 10.14 -13.93
N TYR A 781 26.10 10.35 -14.25
CA TYR A 781 25.03 10.56 -13.29
C TYR A 781 23.66 10.06 -13.81
N THR A 782 22.63 10.12 -12.96
CA THR A 782 21.29 9.57 -13.24
C THR A 782 20.26 10.65 -13.60
N LEU A 783 19.41 10.36 -14.59
CA LEU A 783 18.25 11.16 -14.99
C LEU A 783 17.01 10.27 -15.16
N GLY A 784 15.84 10.77 -14.79
CA GLY A 784 14.57 10.15 -15.13
C GLY A 784 14.10 10.52 -16.55
N GLU A 785 13.45 9.61 -17.27
CA GLU A 785 12.97 9.83 -18.64
C GLU A 785 11.93 10.96 -18.77
N ALA A 786 11.24 11.34 -17.69
CA ALA A 786 10.32 12.48 -17.71
C ALA A 786 11.02 13.85 -17.58
N SER A 787 12.31 13.88 -17.21
CA SER A 787 13.04 15.12 -16.97
C SER A 787 13.26 15.95 -18.25
N GLU A 788 13.21 17.27 -18.09
CA GLU A 788 13.44 18.26 -19.16
C GLU A 788 14.82 18.02 -19.82
N LEU A 789 15.87 17.77 -19.01
CA LEU A 789 17.22 17.41 -19.50
C LEU A 789 17.26 16.11 -20.32
N TRP A 790 16.47 15.10 -19.98
CA TRP A 790 16.44 13.86 -20.78
C TRP A 790 15.82 14.14 -22.15
N LYS A 791 14.62 14.75 -22.17
CA LYS A 791 13.85 15.04 -23.40
C LYS A 791 14.58 16.01 -24.34
N ASP A 792 15.13 17.09 -23.80
CA ASP A 792 15.70 18.20 -24.57
C ASP A 792 17.13 17.93 -25.07
N VAL A 793 17.91 17.11 -24.32
CA VAL A 793 19.36 16.93 -24.56
C VAL A 793 19.73 15.45 -24.80
N TYR A 794 19.52 14.58 -23.82
CA TYR A 794 20.08 13.23 -23.87
C TYR A 794 19.35 12.28 -24.82
N GLU A 795 18.04 12.42 -24.99
CA GLU A 795 17.26 11.64 -25.95
C GLU A 795 17.63 11.98 -27.41
N PRO A 796 17.74 13.26 -27.83
CA PRO A 796 18.32 13.63 -29.14
C PRO A 796 19.76 13.16 -29.33
N LEU A 797 20.65 13.30 -28.34
CA LEU A 797 22.05 12.83 -28.43
C LEU A 797 22.14 11.30 -28.56
N LYS A 798 21.26 10.56 -27.89
CA LYS A 798 21.13 9.10 -28.01
C LYS A 798 20.57 8.69 -29.38
N LYS A 799 19.50 9.33 -29.85
CA LYS A 799 18.89 9.06 -31.16
C LYS A 799 19.83 9.39 -32.33
N SER A 800 20.74 10.35 -32.17
CA SER A 800 21.77 10.71 -33.14
C SER A 800 23.08 9.93 -33.00
N GLY A 801 23.17 8.96 -32.06
CA GLY A 801 24.37 8.14 -31.86
C GLY A 801 25.60 8.90 -31.31
N ARG A 802 25.42 10.11 -30.78
CA ARG A 802 26.48 10.94 -30.20
C ARG A 802 26.66 10.74 -28.69
N ALA A 803 25.64 10.27 -27.98
CA ALA A 803 25.77 9.88 -26.59
C ALA A 803 26.52 8.54 -26.47
N SER A 804 27.57 8.50 -25.65
CA SER A 804 28.08 7.25 -25.09
C SER A 804 27.00 6.57 -24.24
N GLN A 805 27.14 5.27 -24.07
CA GLN A 805 26.56 4.55 -22.92
C GLN A 805 27.23 5.03 -21.61
#